data_AF-A0AAU6S6M8-F1
#
_entry.id   AF-A0AAU6S6M8-F1
#
_cell.length_a   1.000
_cell.length_b   1.000
_cell.length_c   1.000
_cell.angle_alpha   90.00
_cell.angle_beta   90.00
_cell.angle_gamma   90.00
#
_symmetry.space_group_name_H-M   'P 1'
#
loop_
_entity.id
_entity.type
_entity.pdbx_description
1 polymer ?
#
loop_
_entity_poly.entity_id
_entity_poly.type
_entity_poly.pdbx_seq_one_letter_code
_entity_poly.pdbx_strand_id
1 'polypeptide(L)'
;MLLNFKTITCARCGGERIMSVACPDCGAVAPSGEVDSNVVRRRQGLARVKLKRVEAEGDVHARPDSNGLSELLREMLAALGAFSRAPLSEETITRLARALAAIDVTQKELAVRAGRRPGIGLTRAREESVARLDSVWQEYEEALVAPTPAQAQAAAKRAQALMNTAADPIVAAGRLERAASILEDESQTVPVRVLNVLEERFPDTPFLEVLSTGRAYASNQLGIAVGPNSGLSYLLLESIAARSLNPDRFREKLRICAAGAHRPERLTTIASMDGAVQALSETHRLVMEAAIAYGAAIAKDGDDRSVVRRTGRLMSEMYESGGAAFGWYRLLEREVSAVDAFARQQEEDVTAVVAKLQNGPLSAVFADAERFLRNAPNHGRSFDFDPDSQRVLIRLRSHPETAIELDDYVDRAFAFLETLLASIWGLENALELACIEVSLSEADALYLGFSPLALAAATLPRLTEMTVERFRADGDTWYFDVTTAQPDLLVPAISIASIPRVDAKEIVLRVANEPELTVSLSSWRELGVGDDPNGKMMSLLRVKWTSSLEGEPVLTETDVQFLLLALGKGALEGDMSTVRHLRQIRSWSADRGWVREAELSTRLIAATRGIGVESLRDELVTMAAHAQVPKMPVARAIRVLVDL
;
A
#
# COMPACT_ATOMS: atom_id res chain seq x y z
N MET A 1 18.71 32.79 -10.87
CA MET A 1 19.17 34.13 -10.40
C MET A 1 20.35 34.58 -11.26
N LEU A 2 20.35 35.80 -11.78
CA LEU A 2 21.52 36.41 -12.44
C LEU A 2 22.17 37.40 -11.48
N LEU A 3 23.48 37.28 -11.28
CA LEU A 3 24.26 38.15 -10.40
C LEU A 3 25.29 38.91 -11.21
N ASN A 4 25.22 40.25 -11.14
CA ASN A 4 26.17 41.11 -11.84
C ASN A 4 27.48 41.21 -11.05
N PHE A 5 28.59 41.00 -11.74
CA PHE A 5 29.94 41.25 -11.27
C PHE A 5 30.58 42.31 -12.16
N LYS A 6 31.40 43.20 -11.59
CA LYS A 6 32.03 44.28 -12.35
C LYS A 6 33.29 43.76 -13.06
N THR A 7 33.27 43.79 -14.40
CA THR A 7 34.46 43.53 -15.21
C THR A 7 35.31 44.80 -15.36
N ILE A 8 36.63 44.62 -15.44
CA ILE A 8 37.64 45.65 -15.67
C ILE A 8 38.81 45.07 -16.48
N THR A 9 39.52 45.93 -17.20
CA THR A 9 40.72 45.55 -17.96
C THR A 9 41.89 45.23 -17.02
N CYS A 10 42.64 44.16 -17.30
CA CYS A 10 43.84 43.81 -16.56
C CYS A 10 45.00 44.75 -16.89
N ALA A 11 45.54 45.44 -15.88
CA ALA A 11 46.68 46.35 -16.02
C ALA A 11 47.98 45.69 -16.50
N ARG A 12 48.10 44.35 -16.49
CA ARG A 12 49.30 43.62 -16.93
C ARG A 12 49.22 43.13 -18.37
N CYS A 13 48.09 42.56 -18.80
CA CYS A 13 47.95 41.90 -20.11
C CYS A 13 46.86 42.49 -21.02
N GLY A 14 46.06 43.46 -20.55
CA GLY A 14 44.95 44.02 -21.32
C GLY A 14 43.69 43.15 -21.42
N GLY A 15 43.72 41.89 -20.97
CA GLY A 15 42.55 41.00 -20.95
C GLY A 15 41.48 41.42 -19.94
N GLU A 16 40.24 41.00 -20.13
CA GLU A 16 39.16 41.28 -19.18
C GLU A 16 39.29 40.40 -17.93
N ARG A 17 39.11 41.01 -16.75
CA ARG A 17 39.00 40.29 -15.48
C ARG A 17 37.87 40.85 -14.63
N ILE A 18 37.49 40.09 -13.62
CA ILE A 18 36.52 40.54 -12.63
C ILE A 18 37.25 41.35 -11.55
N MET A 19 36.65 42.47 -11.17
CA MET A 19 37.17 43.33 -10.09
C MET A 19 37.26 42.52 -8.79
N SER A 20 38.33 42.70 -8.03
CA SER A 20 38.75 41.93 -6.85
C SER A 20 39.14 40.46 -7.10
N VAL A 21 39.21 40.01 -8.36
CA VAL A 21 39.64 38.65 -8.74
C VAL A 21 40.93 38.70 -9.57
N ALA A 22 41.78 37.68 -9.45
CA ALA A 22 42.97 37.53 -10.28
C ALA A 22 42.61 37.43 -11.78
N CYS A 23 43.49 37.91 -12.64
CA CYS A 23 43.30 37.82 -14.09
C CYS A 23 43.36 36.35 -14.57
N PRO A 24 42.36 35.85 -15.32
CA PRO A 24 42.38 34.48 -15.82
C PRO A 24 43.51 34.25 -16.84
N ASP A 25 43.84 35.25 -17.66
CA ASP A 25 44.79 35.09 -18.77
C ASP A 25 46.26 35.10 -18.34
N CYS A 26 46.60 35.88 -17.31
CA CYS A 26 47.99 36.10 -16.89
C CYS A 26 48.29 35.87 -15.40
N GLY A 27 47.31 35.38 -14.64
CA GLY A 27 47.43 35.08 -13.20
C GLY A 27 47.71 36.28 -12.29
N ALA A 28 47.68 37.51 -12.81
CA ALA A 28 47.97 38.71 -12.03
C ALA A 28 46.92 38.89 -10.92
N VAL A 29 47.39 38.88 -9.66
CA VAL A 29 46.57 39.05 -8.45
C VAL A 29 45.96 40.46 -8.43
N ALA A 30 44.74 40.59 -7.91
CA ALA A 30 44.09 41.88 -7.73
C ALA A 30 44.87 42.76 -6.72
N PRO A 31 45.01 44.08 -6.98
CA PRO A 31 45.56 45.03 -6.02
C PRO A 31 44.89 44.99 -4.64
N SER A 32 45.67 45.21 -3.59
CA SER A 32 45.15 45.35 -2.22
C SER A 32 44.14 46.51 -2.15
N GLY A 33 42.99 46.24 -1.52
CA GLY A 33 41.88 47.20 -1.43
C GLY A 33 40.94 47.26 -2.64
N GLU A 34 41.17 46.48 -3.69
CA GLU A 34 40.22 46.36 -4.80
C GLU A 34 39.00 45.50 -4.38
N VAL A 35 37.78 46.04 -4.54
CA VAL A 35 36.52 45.38 -4.14
C VAL A 35 35.45 45.57 -5.21
N ASP A 36 34.72 44.51 -5.59
CA ASP A 36 33.55 44.65 -6.47
C ASP A 36 32.41 45.38 -5.74
N SER A 37 32.07 46.58 -6.22
CA SER A 37 31.00 47.42 -5.65
C SER A 37 29.62 46.76 -5.70
N ASN A 38 29.36 45.83 -6.63
CA ASN A 38 28.11 45.08 -6.68
C ASN A 38 28.01 44.07 -5.52
N VAL A 39 29.12 43.39 -5.18
CA VAL A 39 29.21 42.50 -4.03
C VAL A 39 29.03 43.29 -2.72
N VAL A 40 29.67 44.46 -2.61
CA VAL A 40 29.50 45.35 -1.44
C VAL A 40 28.05 45.80 -1.28
N ARG A 41 27.39 46.23 -2.37
CA ARG A 41 25.97 46.62 -2.35
C ARG A 41 25.05 45.48 -1.92
N ARG A 42 25.28 44.24 -2.39
CA ARG A 42 24.53 43.05 -1.97
C ARG A 42 24.72 42.76 -0.47
N ARG A 43 25.96 42.82 0.04
CA ARG A 43 26.26 42.65 1.47
C ARG A 43 25.59 43.71 2.36
N GLN A 44 25.60 44.98 1.95
CA GLN A 44 24.93 46.08 2.65
C GLN A 44 23.39 45.90 2.66
N GLY A 45 22.81 45.55 1.51
CA GLY A 45 21.39 45.24 1.40
C GLY A 45 20.97 44.08 2.30
N LEU A 46 21.75 43.00 2.27
CA LEU A 46 21.50 41.79 3.06
C LEU A 46 21.57 42.06 4.57
N ALA A 47 22.52 42.87 5.03
CA ALA A 47 22.58 43.29 6.43
C ALA A 47 21.29 44.01 6.87
N ARG A 48 20.70 44.83 6.00
CA ARG A 48 19.39 45.48 6.24
C ARG A 48 18.22 44.49 6.20
N VAL A 49 18.27 43.48 5.33
CA VAL A 49 17.29 42.37 5.30
C VAL A 49 17.29 41.65 6.65
N LYS A 50 18.46 41.31 7.20
CA LYS A 50 18.58 40.62 8.49
C LYS A 50 18.01 41.44 9.66
N LEU A 51 18.24 42.75 9.68
CA LEU A 51 17.63 43.64 10.69
C LEU A 51 16.09 43.67 10.57
N LYS A 52 15.58 43.85 9.35
CA LYS A 52 14.13 43.91 9.09
C LYS A 52 13.40 42.57 9.23
N ARG A 53 14.09 41.44 9.10
CA ARG A 53 13.51 40.09 9.31
C ARG A 53 12.92 39.99 10.71
N VAL A 54 13.62 40.52 11.71
CA VAL A 54 13.16 40.57 13.11
C VAL A 54 11.98 41.53 13.30
N GLU A 55 12.02 42.72 12.67
CA GLU A 55 10.91 43.68 12.70
C GLU A 55 9.62 43.11 12.08
N ALA A 56 9.77 42.29 11.03
CA ALA A 56 8.66 41.74 10.25
C ALA A 56 7.95 40.54 10.89
N GLU A 57 8.52 39.89 11.93
CA GLU A 57 7.89 38.70 12.53
C GLU A 57 6.49 38.98 13.11
N GLY A 58 6.25 40.18 13.64
CA GLY A 58 4.96 40.56 14.22
C GLY A 58 3.86 40.90 13.20
N ASP A 59 4.25 41.15 11.94
CA ASP A 59 3.37 41.58 10.84
C ASP A 59 2.88 40.40 9.96
N VAL A 60 3.34 39.17 10.23
CA VAL A 60 3.19 38.02 9.33
C VAL A 60 2.42 36.88 9.98
N HIS A 61 1.46 36.32 9.26
CA HIS A 61 0.71 35.14 9.67
C HIS A 61 1.37 33.85 9.17
N ALA A 62 1.45 32.83 10.02
CA ALA A 62 1.90 31.49 9.64
C ALA A 62 1.02 30.90 8.53
N ARG A 63 1.63 30.16 7.59
CA ARG A 63 0.90 29.38 6.57
C ARG A 63 1.34 27.91 6.61
N PRO A 64 0.95 27.13 7.63
CA PRO A 64 1.47 25.79 7.89
C PRO A 64 0.91 24.70 6.97
N ASP A 65 -0.06 24.99 6.09
CA ASP A 65 -0.60 24.03 5.13
C ASP A 65 0.22 23.93 3.83
N SER A 66 -0.02 22.88 3.05
CA SER A 66 0.77 22.54 1.85
C SER A 66 0.68 23.59 0.73
N ASN A 67 -0.43 24.33 0.62
CA ASN A 67 -0.55 25.45 -0.32
C ASN A 67 0.25 26.64 0.21
N GLY A 68 0.12 26.93 1.51
CA GLY A 68 0.93 27.91 2.23
C GLY A 68 2.43 27.74 2.00
N LEU A 69 2.96 26.52 2.17
CA LEU A 69 4.39 26.24 1.94
C LEU A 69 4.81 26.44 0.48
N SER A 70 3.92 26.12 -0.47
CA SER A 70 4.15 26.38 -1.90
C SER A 70 4.15 27.87 -2.23
N GLU A 71 3.36 28.67 -1.51
CA GLU A 71 3.35 30.13 -1.59
C GLU A 71 4.59 30.75 -0.96
N LEU A 72 5.04 30.29 0.21
CA LEU A 72 6.28 30.75 0.86
C LEU A 72 7.48 30.60 -0.08
N LEU A 73 7.62 29.46 -0.74
CA LEU A 73 8.68 29.25 -1.74
C LEU A 73 8.56 30.26 -2.90
N ARG A 74 7.36 30.45 -3.45
CA ARG A 74 7.10 31.37 -4.57
C ARG A 74 7.39 32.83 -4.18
N GLU A 75 6.95 33.25 -3.00
CA GLU A 75 7.16 34.58 -2.44
C GLU A 75 8.65 34.84 -2.15
N MET A 76 9.35 33.88 -1.53
CA MET A 76 10.80 33.93 -1.29
C MET A 76 11.59 34.08 -2.60
N LEU A 77 11.34 33.26 -3.61
CA LEU A 77 12.04 33.33 -4.89
C LEU A 77 11.76 34.64 -5.64
N ALA A 78 10.52 35.13 -5.62
CA ALA A 78 10.15 36.40 -6.22
C ALA A 78 10.82 37.58 -5.50
N ALA A 79 10.88 37.55 -4.17
CA ALA A 79 11.56 38.55 -3.35
C ALA A 79 13.08 38.54 -3.56
N LEU A 80 13.70 37.35 -3.58
CA LEU A 80 15.12 37.15 -3.89
C LEU A 80 15.48 37.70 -5.27
N GLY A 81 14.67 37.39 -6.30
CA GLY A 81 14.87 37.90 -7.65
C GLY A 81 14.61 39.41 -7.79
N ALA A 82 13.81 40.02 -6.93
CA ALA A 82 13.67 41.48 -6.85
C ALA A 82 14.91 42.11 -6.17
N PHE A 83 15.32 41.56 -5.02
CA PHE A 83 16.49 41.99 -4.27
C PHE A 83 17.80 41.88 -5.09
N SER A 84 18.00 40.79 -5.84
CA SER A 84 19.22 40.60 -6.64
C SER A 84 19.39 41.66 -7.75
N ARG A 85 18.29 42.30 -8.18
CA ARG A 85 18.28 43.38 -9.18
C ARG A 85 18.47 44.77 -8.56
N ALA A 86 17.97 45.01 -7.36
CA ALA A 86 18.01 46.32 -6.70
C ALA A 86 18.33 46.25 -5.19
N PRO A 87 19.49 45.70 -4.78
CA PRO A 87 19.76 45.31 -3.39
C PRO A 87 19.81 46.45 -2.35
N LEU A 88 19.76 47.71 -2.77
CA LEU A 88 19.68 48.87 -1.87
C LEU A 88 18.25 49.45 -1.76
N SER A 89 17.29 48.97 -2.55
CA SER A 89 15.89 49.44 -2.54
C SER A 89 15.16 48.92 -1.30
N GLU A 90 14.65 49.85 -0.49
CA GLU A 90 13.90 49.56 0.75
C GLU A 90 12.70 48.65 0.51
N GLU A 91 12.03 48.78 -0.64
CA GLU A 91 10.93 47.90 -1.05
C GLU A 91 11.39 46.44 -1.17
N THR A 92 12.49 46.21 -1.90
CA THR A 92 13.02 44.85 -2.13
C THR A 92 13.61 44.23 -0.87
N ILE A 93 14.24 45.05 -0.01
CA ILE A 93 14.76 44.64 1.30
C ILE A 93 13.60 44.22 2.19
N THR A 94 12.55 45.04 2.29
CA THR A 94 11.36 44.77 3.11
C THR A 94 10.59 43.55 2.61
N ARG A 95 10.45 43.39 1.29
CA ARG A 95 9.80 42.23 0.68
C ARG A 95 10.54 40.93 0.98
N LEU A 96 11.87 40.93 0.88
CA LEU A 96 12.69 39.76 1.21
C LEU A 96 12.69 39.47 2.72
N ALA A 97 12.79 40.51 3.56
CA ALA A 97 12.68 40.37 5.02
C ALA A 97 11.35 39.73 5.45
N ARG A 98 10.22 40.18 4.89
CA ARG A 98 8.89 39.59 5.15
C ARG A 98 8.78 38.13 4.70
N ALA A 99 9.29 37.79 3.51
CA ALA A 99 9.26 36.41 3.01
C ALA A 99 10.07 35.45 3.90
N LEU A 100 11.21 35.91 4.45
CA LEU A 100 12.02 35.12 5.38
C LEU A 100 11.38 35.03 6.78
N ALA A 101 10.81 36.12 7.29
CA ALA A 101 10.04 36.11 8.53
C ALA A 101 8.83 35.17 8.45
N ALA A 102 8.20 35.04 7.28
CA ALA A 102 7.10 34.10 7.05
C ALA A 102 7.53 32.63 7.16
N ILE A 103 8.77 32.31 6.77
CA ILE A 103 9.37 30.98 6.97
C ILE A 103 9.61 30.75 8.47
N ASP A 104 10.20 31.72 9.19
CA ASP A 104 10.45 31.62 10.63
C ASP A 104 9.17 31.44 11.45
N VAL A 105 8.15 32.27 11.19
CA VAL A 105 6.86 32.23 11.89
C VAL A 105 6.14 30.92 11.60
N THR A 106 6.20 30.41 10.37
CA THR A 106 5.63 29.10 10.03
C THR A 106 6.40 27.94 10.68
N GLN A 107 7.72 28.04 10.80
CA GLN A 107 8.54 27.04 11.51
C GLN A 107 8.22 27.00 13.01
N LYS A 108 8.09 28.17 13.65
CA LYS A 108 7.70 28.29 15.07
C LYS A 108 6.31 27.71 15.32
N GLU A 109 5.34 28.03 14.45
CA GLU A 109 3.96 27.51 14.53
C GLU A 109 3.91 25.98 14.37
N LEU A 110 4.64 25.42 13.41
CA LEU A 110 4.70 23.96 13.22
C LEU A 110 5.35 23.27 14.42
N ALA A 111 6.42 23.84 14.99
CA ALA A 111 7.08 23.30 16.19
C ALA A 111 6.18 23.29 17.44
N VAL A 112 5.21 24.22 17.55
CA VAL A 112 4.18 24.19 18.62
C VAL A 112 3.16 23.07 18.40
N ARG A 113 2.85 22.75 17.13
CA ARG A 113 1.95 21.64 16.77
C ARG A 113 2.64 20.28 16.76
N ALA A 114 3.97 20.24 16.75
CA ALA A 114 4.76 19.03 16.69
C ALA A 114 4.70 18.24 18.00
N GLY A 115 4.03 17.08 17.98
CA GLY A 115 4.11 16.08 19.05
C GLY A 115 2.78 15.58 19.61
N ARG A 116 1.66 16.23 19.28
CA ARG A 116 0.30 15.75 19.59
C ARG A 116 -0.35 15.11 18.36
N ARG A 117 -1.11 14.03 18.56
CA ARG A 117 -1.92 13.33 17.54
C ARG A 117 -3.31 13.97 17.41
N PRO A 118 -3.98 13.85 16.24
CA PRO A 118 -3.52 13.22 15.00
C PRO A 118 -2.56 14.09 14.18
N GLY A 119 -2.05 13.60 13.04
CA GLY A 119 -1.32 14.41 12.06
C GLY A 119 0.16 14.67 12.33
N ILE A 120 0.80 13.93 13.25
CA ILE A 120 2.25 14.09 13.54
C ILE A 120 3.10 13.84 12.28
N GLY A 121 2.76 12.83 11.47
CA GLY A 121 3.48 12.52 10.23
C GLY A 121 3.49 13.69 9.24
N LEU A 122 2.32 14.26 8.96
CA LEU A 122 2.20 15.42 8.07
C LEU A 122 2.85 16.68 8.67
N THR A 123 2.68 16.94 9.97
CA THR A 123 3.29 18.10 10.63
C THR A 123 4.81 18.06 10.52
N ARG A 124 5.43 16.90 10.77
CA ARG A 124 6.88 16.71 10.57
C ARG A 124 7.33 16.86 9.12
N ALA A 125 6.56 16.36 8.16
CA ALA A 125 6.85 16.56 6.74
C ALA A 125 6.81 18.05 6.35
N ARG A 126 5.88 18.82 6.93
CA ARG A 126 5.82 20.28 6.78
C ARG A 126 7.02 20.97 7.44
N GLU A 127 7.41 20.56 8.66
CA GLU A 127 8.62 21.06 9.34
C GLU A 127 9.88 20.81 8.50
N GLU A 128 10.04 19.59 7.97
CA GLU A 128 11.19 19.24 7.14
C GLU A 128 11.23 20.06 5.85
N SER A 129 10.08 20.23 5.17
CA SER A 129 9.99 21.10 4.00
C SER A 129 10.31 22.58 4.33
N VAL A 130 9.85 23.11 5.47
CA VAL A 130 10.19 24.47 5.91
C VAL A 130 11.69 24.59 6.22
N ALA A 131 12.30 23.60 6.87
CA ALA A 131 13.74 23.57 7.11
C ALA A 131 14.56 23.47 5.81
N ARG A 132 14.07 22.73 4.80
CA ARG A 132 14.62 22.72 3.44
C ARG A 132 14.50 24.11 2.77
N LEU A 133 13.43 24.86 3.00
CA LEU A 133 13.29 26.25 2.50
C LEU A 133 14.27 27.24 3.14
N ASP A 134 14.50 27.19 4.46
CA ASP A 134 15.54 28.03 5.08
C ASP A 134 16.95 27.60 4.62
N SER A 135 17.20 26.31 4.41
CA SER A 135 18.45 25.82 3.82
C SER A 135 18.68 26.35 2.37
N VAL A 136 17.60 26.44 1.57
CA VAL A 136 17.64 27.10 0.24
C VAL A 136 17.97 28.59 0.37
N TRP A 137 17.42 29.27 1.37
CA TRP A 137 17.79 30.67 1.65
C TRP A 137 19.28 30.80 2.02
N GLN A 138 19.81 29.97 2.92
CA GLN A 138 21.22 30.03 3.35
C GLN A 138 22.18 29.90 2.14
N GLU A 139 21.91 28.96 1.25
CA GLU A 139 22.69 28.76 0.01
C GLU A 139 22.55 29.95 -0.98
N TYR A 140 21.38 30.57 -1.08
CA TYR A 140 21.23 31.80 -1.85
C TYR A 140 21.87 33.02 -1.18
N GLU A 141 21.94 33.06 0.14
CA GLU A 141 22.67 34.08 0.90
C GLU A 141 24.16 34.02 0.58
N GLU A 142 24.76 32.82 0.64
CA GLU A 142 26.14 32.58 0.19
C GLU A 142 26.36 33.06 -1.24
N ALA A 143 25.45 32.69 -2.16
CA ALA A 143 25.54 33.10 -3.57
C ALA A 143 25.51 34.63 -3.75
N LEU A 144 24.69 35.35 -2.97
CA LEU A 144 24.60 36.81 -3.02
C LEU A 144 25.88 37.51 -2.55
N VAL A 145 26.57 36.97 -1.55
CA VAL A 145 27.78 37.59 -0.96
C VAL A 145 29.10 37.04 -1.50
N ALA A 146 29.05 35.99 -2.31
CA ALA A 146 30.21 35.34 -2.92
C ALA A 146 31.08 36.34 -3.72
N PRO A 147 32.42 36.34 -3.53
CA PRO A 147 33.32 37.27 -4.19
C PRO A 147 33.62 36.92 -5.66
N THR A 148 33.31 35.70 -6.11
CA THR A 148 33.54 35.26 -7.50
C THR A 148 32.26 34.65 -8.12
N PRO A 149 32.06 34.73 -9.45
CA PRO A 149 30.92 34.07 -10.09
C PRO A 149 30.96 32.55 -9.96
N ALA A 150 32.15 31.94 -9.94
CA ALA A 150 32.29 30.48 -9.79
C ALA A 150 31.75 30.00 -8.43
N GLN A 151 32.07 30.71 -7.34
CA GLN A 151 31.51 30.42 -6.01
C GLN A 151 30.01 30.74 -5.96
N ALA A 152 29.59 31.87 -6.54
CA ALA A 152 28.17 32.24 -6.59
C ALA A 152 27.32 31.21 -7.36
N GLN A 153 27.85 30.67 -8.46
CA GLN A 153 27.22 29.63 -9.25
C GLN A 153 27.24 28.27 -8.54
N ALA A 154 28.29 27.95 -7.79
CA ALA A 154 28.35 26.73 -6.99
C ALA A 154 27.27 26.74 -5.88
N ALA A 155 27.17 27.84 -5.11
CA ALA A 155 26.13 28.02 -4.10
C ALA A 155 24.72 28.04 -4.72
N ALA A 156 24.52 28.76 -5.83
CA ALA A 156 23.23 28.76 -6.54
C ALA A 156 22.84 27.36 -7.10
N LYS A 157 23.81 26.50 -7.46
CA LYS A 157 23.54 25.10 -7.84
C LYS A 157 23.10 24.26 -6.64
N ARG A 158 23.71 24.44 -5.45
CA ARG A 158 23.27 23.76 -4.22
C ARG A 158 21.88 24.22 -3.79
N ALA A 159 21.62 25.53 -3.80
CA ALA A 159 20.29 26.10 -3.56
C ALA A 159 19.22 25.51 -4.52
N GLN A 160 19.52 25.41 -5.81
CA GLN A 160 18.62 24.79 -6.79
C GLN A 160 18.38 23.30 -6.52
N ALA A 161 19.42 22.55 -6.13
CA ALA A 161 19.29 21.13 -5.80
C ALA A 161 18.40 20.92 -4.56
N LEU A 162 18.61 21.68 -3.48
CA LEU A 162 17.74 21.67 -2.30
C LEU A 162 16.30 22.03 -2.67
N MET A 163 16.11 23.10 -3.45
CA MET A 163 14.79 23.58 -3.88
C MET A 163 14.03 22.54 -4.71
N ASN A 164 14.70 21.81 -5.59
CA ASN A 164 14.10 20.73 -6.37
C ASN A 164 13.52 19.61 -5.47
N THR A 165 14.05 19.45 -4.26
CA THR A 165 13.65 18.44 -3.27
C THR A 165 12.83 19.01 -2.10
N ALA A 166 12.55 20.32 -2.08
CA ALA A 166 11.95 20.97 -0.92
C ALA A 166 10.50 20.49 -0.65
N ALA A 167 9.80 20.04 -1.68
CA ALA A 167 8.42 19.53 -1.58
C ALA A 167 8.32 18.02 -1.30
N ASP A 168 9.41 17.25 -1.46
CA ASP A 168 9.38 15.78 -1.39
C ASP A 168 8.76 15.24 -0.08
N PRO A 169 9.06 15.78 1.12
CA PRO A 169 8.45 15.30 2.36
C PRO A 169 6.93 15.45 2.36
N ILE A 170 6.41 16.60 1.92
CA ILE A 170 4.96 16.86 1.83
C ILE A 170 4.31 15.96 0.78
N VAL A 171 4.96 15.73 -0.37
CA VAL A 171 4.43 14.84 -1.42
C VAL A 171 4.35 13.40 -0.91
N ALA A 172 5.36 12.93 -0.17
CA ALA A 172 5.38 11.60 0.43
C ALA A 172 4.30 11.46 1.54
N ALA A 173 4.20 12.42 2.46
CA ALA A 173 3.16 12.42 3.49
C ALA A 173 1.75 12.49 2.87
N GLY A 174 1.55 13.35 1.85
CA GLY A 174 0.27 13.48 1.16
C GLY A 174 -0.16 12.24 0.37
N ARG A 175 0.77 11.37 -0.09
CA ARG A 175 0.43 10.03 -0.61
C ARG A 175 -0.14 9.15 0.49
N LEU A 176 0.49 9.14 1.68
CA LEU A 176 0.02 8.35 2.83
C LEU A 176 -1.32 8.86 3.36
N GLU A 177 -1.57 10.17 3.34
CA GLU A 177 -2.89 10.73 3.70
C GLU A 177 -3.98 10.37 2.69
N ARG A 178 -3.70 10.41 1.38
CA ARG A 178 -4.65 9.93 0.36
C ARG A 178 -4.94 8.45 0.51
N ALA A 179 -3.93 7.62 0.74
CA ALA A 179 -4.10 6.22 1.08
C ALA A 179 -5.00 6.04 2.31
N ALA A 180 -4.78 6.79 3.39
CA ALA A 180 -5.66 6.74 4.55
C ALA A 180 -7.11 7.21 4.24
N SER A 181 -7.30 8.25 3.42
CA SER A 181 -8.64 8.68 2.97
C SER A 181 -9.39 7.61 2.17
N ILE A 182 -8.67 6.78 1.39
CA ILE A 182 -9.27 5.66 0.65
C ILE A 182 -9.83 4.60 1.61
N LEU A 183 -9.20 4.34 2.77
CA LEU A 183 -9.74 3.43 3.79
C LEU A 183 -11.05 3.97 4.40
N GLU A 184 -11.16 5.28 4.52
CA GLU A 184 -12.33 5.98 5.07
C GLU A 184 -13.49 6.14 4.06
N ASP A 185 -13.29 5.84 2.77
CA ASP A 185 -14.34 6.00 1.74
C ASP A 185 -15.49 4.99 1.90
N GLU A 186 -16.52 5.38 2.67
CA GLU A 186 -17.70 4.57 2.93
C GLU A 186 -18.50 4.16 1.68
N SER A 187 -18.24 4.74 0.50
CA SER A 187 -18.91 4.36 -0.76
C SER A 187 -18.43 3.01 -1.33
N GLN A 188 -17.28 2.50 -0.86
CA GLN A 188 -16.63 1.29 -1.37
C GLN A 188 -16.64 0.14 -0.35
N THR A 189 -16.55 -1.11 -0.80
CA THR A 189 -16.36 -2.26 0.10
C THR A 189 -14.95 -2.28 0.69
N VAL A 190 -14.77 -2.87 1.88
CA VAL A 190 -13.46 -2.91 2.56
C VAL A 190 -12.36 -3.51 1.68
N PRO A 191 -12.56 -4.62 0.94
CA PRO A 191 -11.54 -5.13 0.01
C PRO A 191 -11.16 -4.13 -1.08
N VAL A 192 -12.13 -3.43 -1.68
CA VAL A 192 -11.85 -2.44 -2.74
C VAL A 192 -11.00 -1.29 -2.18
N ARG A 193 -11.31 -0.79 -0.98
CA ARG A 193 -10.51 0.25 -0.29
C ARG A 193 -9.09 -0.23 -0.01
N VAL A 194 -8.95 -1.43 0.54
CA VAL A 194 -7.63 -2.06 0.83
C VAL A 194 -6.78 -2.13 -0.44
N LEU A 195 -7.34 -2.57 -1.56
CA LEU A 195 -6.60 -2.73 -2.81
C LEU A 195 -6.29 -1.38 -3.47
N ASN A 196 -7.22 -0.42 -3.45
CA ASN A 196 -7.00 0.97 -3.90
C ASN A 196 -5.85 1.64 -3.11
N VAL A 197 -5.70 1.36 -1.82
CA VAL A 197 -4.57 1.85 -1.01
C VAL A 197 -3.23 1.32 -1.51
N LEU A 198 -3.16 0.04 -1.85
CA LEU A 198 -1.92 -0.57 -2.31
C LEU A 198 -1.47 0.05 -3.64
N GLU A 199 -2.40 0.38 -4.52
CA GLU A 199 -2.11 1.07 -5.80
C GLU A 199 -1.67 2.52 -5.62
N GLU A 200 -2.32 3.32 -4.76
CA GLU A 200 -1.85 4.69 -4.46
C GLU A 200 -0.45 4.68 -3.81
N ARG A 201 -0.13 3.64 -3.03
CA ARG A 201 1.18 3.50 -2.37
C ARG A 201 2.28 2.91 -3.26
N PHE A 202 1.92 1.98 -4.14
CA PHE A 202 2.86 1.19 -4.96
C PHE A 202 2.41 1.14 -6.43
N PRO A 203 2.22 2.29 -7.11
CA PRO A 203 1.64 2.34 -8.46
C PRO A 203 2.49 1.63 -9.52
N ASP A 204 3.79 1.53 -9.29
CA ASP A 204 4.75 0.88 -10.19
C ASP A 204 5.01 -0.60 -9.85
N THR A 205 4.30 -1.17 -8.86
CA THR A 205 4.46 -2.57 -8.43
C THR A 205 3.36 -3.45 -9.04
N PRO A 206 3.68 -4.52 -9.78
CA PRO A 206 2.67 -5.45 -10.28
C PRO A 206 1.84 -6.02 -9.15
N PHE A 207 0.52 -6.09 -9.31
CA PHE A 207 -0.41 -6.47 -8.23
C PHE A 207 -0.03 -7.78 -7.51
N LEU A 208 0.41 -8.78 -8.29
CA LEU A 208 0.85 -10.09 -7.78
C LEU A 208 2.13 -10.04 -6.92
N GLU A 209 2.94 -8.98 -7.05
CA GLU A 209 4.19 -8.78 -6.29
C GLU A 209 3.99 -7.95 -5.02
N VAL A 210 2.81 -7.35 -4.81
CA VAL A 210 2.54 -6.45 -3.68
C VAL A 210 2.74 -7.14 -2.32
N LEU A 211 2.38 -8.43 -2.18
CA LEU A 211 2.58 -9.18 -0.94
C LEU A 211 4.07 -9.38 -0.61
N SER A 212 4.88 -9.78 -1.60
CA SER A 212 6.33 -9.97 -1.40
C SER A 212 7.04 -8.64 -1.17
N THR A 213 6.63 -7.59 -1.88
CA THR A 213 7.11 -6.21 -1.71
C THR A 213 6.78 -5.67 -0.32
N GLY A 214 5.53 -5.83 0.14
CA GLY A 214 5.09 -5.40 1.48
C GLY A 214 5.85 -6.13 2.59
N ARG A 215 6.03 -7.45 2.46
CA ARG A 215 6.84 -8.25 3.39
C ARG A 215 8.29 -7.78 3.45
N ALA A 216 8.93 -7.56 2.31
CA ALA A 216 10.31 -7.09 2.23
C ALA A 216 10.47 -5.67 2.81
N TYR A 217 9.54 -4.77 2.47
CA TYR A 217 9.50 -3.41 2.98
C TYR A 217 9.31 -3.37 4.50
N ALA A 218 8.34 -4.10 5.03
CA ALA A 218 8.08 -4.21 6.47
C ALA A 218 9.30 -4.79 7.22
N SER A 219 9.91 -5.85 6.70
CA SER A 219 11.10 -6.48 7.29
C SER A 219 12.28 -5.49 7.35
N ASN A 220 12.48 -4.69 6.30
CA ASN A 220 13.54 -3.68 6.24
C ASN A 220 13.27 -2.48 7.17
N GLN A 221 12.02 -2.01 7.26
CA GLN A 221 11.65 -0.87 8.13
C GLN A 221 11.70 -1.23 9.63
N LEU A 222 11.31 -2.45 9.99
CA LEU A 222 11.22 -2.88 11.39
C LEU A 222 12.45 -3.64 11.90
N GLY A 223 13.32 -4.12 10.99
CA GLY A 223 14.52 -4.89 11.35
C GLY A 223 14.23 -6.29 11.91
N ILE A 224 13.09 -6.88 11.56
CA ILE A 224 12.61 -8.18 12.05
C ILE A 224 12.14 -9.06 10.89
N ALA A 225 11.97 -10.36 11.14
CA ALA A 225 11.27 -11.24 10.21
C ALA A 225 9.78 -10.88 10.17
N VAL A 226 9.21 -10.80 8.96
CA VAL A 226 7.78 -10.57 8.73
C VAL A 226 7.17 -11.79 8.01
N GLY A 227 5.97 -12.18 8.41
CA GLY A 227 5.18 -13.23 7.76
C GLY A 227 4.59 -12.80 6.40
N PRO A 228 4.20 -13.74 5.52
CA PRO A 228 3.66 -13.44 4.19
C PRO A 228 2.49 -12.43 4.18
N ASN A 229 1.46 -12.64 5.01
CA ASN A 229 0.27 -11.81 5.08
C ASN A 229 0.47 -10.57 5.97
N SER A 230 1.30 -10.69 7.01
CA SER A 230 1.65 -9.57 7.92
C SER A 230 2.33 -8.41 7.21
N GLY A 231 2.96 -8.66 6.05
CA GLY A 231 3.45 -7.60 5.16
C GLY A 231 2.35 -6.70 4.59
N LEU A 232 1.18 -7.27 4.26
CA LEU A 232 0.03 -6.52 3.75
C LEU A 232 -0.60 -5.65 4.86
N SER A 233 -0.86 -6.23 6.03
CA SER A 233 -1.43 -5.48 7.16
C SER A 233 -0.51 -4.35 7.62
N TYR A 234 0.82 -4.54 7.58
CA TYR A 234 1.78 -3.45 7.84
C TYR A 234 1.61 -2.26 6.88
N LEU A 235 1.44 -2.50 5.57
CA LEU A 235 1.26 -1.43 4.58
C LEU A 235 -0.01 -0.61 4.83
N LEU A 236 -1.09 -1.24 5.28
CA LEU A 236 -2.33 -0.58 5.66
C LEU A 236 -2.15 0.23 6.94
N LEU A 237 -1.61 -0.40 7.99
CA LEU A 237 -1.40 0.22 9.31
C LEU A 237 -0.42 1.39 9.26
N GLU A 238 0.61 1.35 8.43
CA GLU A 238 1.54 2.48 8.24
C GLU A 238 0.85 3.69 7.60
N SER A 239 -0.13 3.47 6.72
CA SER A 239 -0.94 4.55 6.13
C SER A 239 -1.80 5.24 7.18
N ILE A 240 -2.46 4.44 8.03
CA ILE A 240 -3.22 4.93 9.20
C ILE A 240 -2.29 5.67 10.17
N ALA A 241 -1.10 5.14 10.42
CA ALA A 241 -0.14 5.74 11.33
C ALA A 241 0.40 7.09 10.85
N ALA A 242 0.64 7.24 9.54
CA ALA A 242 1.10 8.49 8.94
C ALA A 242 0.10 9.64 9.09
N ARG A 243 -1.20 9.34 8.97
CA ARG A 243 -2.29 10.31 9.12
C ARG A 243 -2.67 10.58 10.58
N SER A 244 -2.86 9.52 11.36
CA SER A 244 -3.59 9.61 12.64
C SER A 244 -2.74 9.38 13.88
N LEU A 245 -1.56 8.76 13.76
CA LEU A 245 -0.73 8.32 14.89
C LEU A 245 0.65 9.01 14.86
N ASN A 246 1.60 8.49 15.66
CA ASN A 246 3.02 8.80 15.55
C ASN A 246 3.75 7.65 14.81
N PRO A 247 4.17 7.82 13.53
CA PRO A 247 4.76 6.72 12.75
C PRO A 247 5.97 6.05 13.37
N ASP A 248 6.87 6.81 13.99
CA ASP A 248 8.12 6.25 14.54
C ASP A 248 7.88 5.50 15.84
N ARG A 249 7.03 6.05 16.74
CA ARG A 249 6.60 5.33 17.95
C ARG A 249 5.80 4.09 17.58
N PHE A 250 4.98 4.15 16.53
CA PHE A 250 4.21 3.01 16.07
C PHE A 250 5.12 1.89 15.53
N ARG A 251 6.10 2.20 14.68
CA ARG A 251 7.13 1.23 14.23
C ARG A 251 7.91 0.63 15.39
N GLU A 252 8.29 1.44 16.38
CA GLU A 252 9.00 0.95 17.57
C GLU A 252 8.11 0.03 18.43
N LYS A 253 6.83 0.37 18.62
CA LYS A 253 5.86 -0.50 19.30
C LYS A 253 5.68 -1.82 18.54
N LEU A 254 5.50 -1.80 17.21
CA LEU A 254 5.42 -3.00 16.37
C LEU A 254 6.63 -3.91 16.57
N ARG A 255 7.85 -3.32 16.56
CA ARG A 255 9.12 -4.03 16.76
C ARG A 255 9.20 -4.68 18.15
N ILE A 256 8.84 -3.96 19.21
CA ILE A 256 8.84 -4.49 20.59
C ILE A 256 7.77 -5.57 20.77
N CYS A 257 6.56 -5.37 20.25
CA CYS A 257 5.47 -6.35 20.27
C CYS A 257 5.88 -7.67 19.58
N ALA A 258 6.35 -7.60 18.33
CA ALA A 258 6.79 -8.77 17.60
C ALA A 258 7.96 -9.50 18.29
N ALA A 259 8.93 -8.76 18.84
CA ALA A 259 10.02 -9.35 19.63
C ALA A 259 9.53 -10.02 20.93
N GLY A 260 8.55 -9.42 21.62
CA GLY A 260 7.91 -10.00 22.80
C GLY A 260 7.11 -11.26 22.51
N ALA A 261 6.48 -11.32 21.34
CA ALA A 261 5.71 -12.47 20.87
C ALA A 261 6.58 -13.59 20.26
N HIS A 262 7.84 -13.33 19.89
CA HIS A 262 8.73 -14.30 19.23
C HIS A 262 9.21 -15.42 20.17
N ARG A 263 8.30 -16.33 20.51
CA ARG A 263 8.53 -17.52 21.36
C ARG A 263 7.79 -18.73 20.77
N PRO A 264 8.30 -19.36 19.68
CA PRO A 264 7.54 -20.34 18.88
C PRO A 264 6.88 -21.48 19.68
N GLU A 265 7.64 -22.18 20.53
CA GLU A 265 7.12 -23.25 21.40
C GLU A 265 5.99 -22.78 22.32
N ARG A 266 6.10 -21.52 22.78
CA ARG A 266 5.12 -20.91 23.69
C ARG A 266 3.87 -20.45 22.95
N LEU A 267 4.02 -19.94 21.73
CA LEU A 267 2.89 -19.62 20.84
C LEU A 267 2.09 -20.88 20.55
N THR A 268 2.73 -22.00 20.17
CA THR A 268 2.05 -23.29 19.97
C THR A 268 1.34 -23.76 21.24
N THR A 269 1.99 -23.63 22.40
CA THR A 269 1.39 -23.98 23.69
C THR A 269 0.11 -23.17 23.96
N ILE A 270 0.13 -21.85 23.74
CA ILE A 270 -1.04 -20.99 23.99
C ILE A 270 -2.12 -21.22 22.91
N ALA A 271 -1.74 -21.42 21.65
CA ALA A 271 -2.67 -21.74 20.56
C ALA A 271 -3.44 -23.05 20.79
N SER A 272 -2.86 -24.00 21.52
CA SER A 272 -3.53 -25.24 21.94
C SER A 272 -4.45 -25.11 23.15
N MET A 273 -4.52 -23.93 23.79
CA MET A 273 -5.51 -23.65 24.85
C MET A 273 -6.88 -23.38 24.24
N ASP A 274 -7.93 -23.87 24.91
CA ASP A 274 -9.30 -23.75 24.43
C ASP A 274 -9.71 -22.28 24.19
N GLY A 275 -10.36 -22.02 23.06
CA GLY A 275 -10.77 -20.69 22.60
C GLY A 275 -9.65 -19.69 22.24
N ALA A 276 -8.37 -20.00 22.46
CA ALA A 276 -7.29 -19.00 22.42
C ALA A 276 -7.08 -18.33 21.05
N VAL A 277 -7.12 -19.10 19.97
CA VAL A 277 -7.00 -18.60 18.59
C VAL A 277 -8.29 -17.92 18.13
N GLN A 278 -9.46 -18.50 18.47
CA GLN A 278 -10.77 -17.95 18.11
C GLN A 278 -10.97 -16.54 18.70
N ALA A 279 -10.58 -16.33 19.96
CA ALA A 279 -10.69 -15.03 20.62
C ALA A 279 -9.85 -13.92 19.92
N LEU A 280 -8.76 -14.26 19.23
CA LEU A 280 -8.01 -13.28 18.42
C LEU A 280 -8.75 -12.92 17.13
N SER A 281 -9.33 -13.90 16.45
CA SER A 281 -10.22 -13.66 15.30
C SER A 281 -11.40 -12.76 15.71
N GLU A 282 -12.01 -13.02 16.87
CA GLU A 282 -13.08 -12.18 17.41
C GLU A 282 -12.59 -10.76 17.76
N THR A 283 -11.38 -10.59 18.32
CA THR A 283 -10.75 -9.27 18.51
C THR A 283 -10.66 -8.50 17.19
N HIS A 284 -10.25 -9.13 16.08
CA HIS A 284 -10.14 -8.45 14.78
C HIS A 284 -11.51 -7.96 14.28
N ARG A 285 -12.54 -8.81 14.38
CA ARG A 285 -13.92 -8.42 14.03
C ARG A 285 -14.41 -7.25 14.90
N LEU A 286 -14.28 -7.35 16.22
CA LEU A 286 -14.78 -6.34 17.15
C LEU A 286 -14.08 -4.98 16.98
N VAL A 287 -12.77 -4.97 16.76
CA VAL A 287 -12.00 -3.73 16.46
C VAL A 287 -12.49 -3.08 15.15
N MET A 288 -12.74 -3.88 14.11
CA MET A 288 -13.30 -3.37 12.85
C MET A 288 -14.73 -2.85 13.00
N GLU A 289 -15.60 -3.58 13.71
CA GLU A 289 -16.98 -3.18 14.01
C GLU A 289 -17.03 -1.86 14.77
N ALA A 290 -16.26 -1.73 15.85
CA ALA A 290 -16.22 -0.52 16.65
C ALA A 290 -15.73 0.70 15.83
N ALA A 291 -14.75 0.51 14.95
CA ALA A 291 -14.28 1.57 14.05
C ALA A 291 -15.37 2.00 13.04
N ILE A 292 -16.05 1.05 12.40
CA ILE A 292 -17.13 1.31 11.43
C ILE A 292 -18.33 1.98 12.13
N ALA A 293 -18.74 1.46 13.28
CA ALA A 293 -19.84 2.00 14.08
C ALA A 293 -19.56 3.43 14.55
N TYR A 294 -18.31 3.75 14.89
CA TYR A 294 -17.89 5.10 15.23
C TYR A 294 -17.94 6.06 14.03
N GLY A 295 -17.41 5.67 12.86
CA GLY A 295 -17.45 6.48 11.63
C GLY A 295 -18.88 6.90 11.27
N ALA A 296 -19.77 5.92 11.16
CA ALA A 296 -21.19 6.11 10.87
C ALA A 296 -21.95 6.93 11.95
N ALA A 297 -21.40 7.01 13.16
CA ALA A 297 -21.95 7.73 14.29
C ALA A 297 -21.49 9.19 14.37
N ILE A 298 -20.20 9.49 14.11
CA ILE A 298 -19.70 10.87 14.12
C ILE A 298 -20.15 11.67 12.90
N ALA A 299 -20.35 11.02 11.75
CA ALA A 299 -20.81 11.67 10.52
C ALA A 299 -22.21 12.31 10.60
N LYS A 300 -22.94 12.11 11.71
CA LYS A 300 -24.30 12.58 11.95
C LYS A 300 -24.45 13.49 13.17
N ASP A 301 -23.40 13.69 13.96
CA ASP A 301 -23.42 14.51 15.17
C ASP A 301 -22.77 15.88 14.91
N GLY A 302 -23.50 16.96 15.24
CA GLY A 302 -23.01 18.34 15.19
C GLY A 302 -22.76 18.97 16.56
N ASP A 303 -22.63 18.15 17.62
CA ASP A 303 -22.41 18.60 19.00
C ASP A 303 -21.10 18.01 19.54
N ASP A 304 -20.14 18.88 19.86
CA ASP A 304 -18.81 18.51 20.36
C ASP A 304 -18.89 17.64 21.63
N ARG A 305 -19.86 17.90 22.53
CA ARG A 305 -20.06 17.06 23.73
C ARG A 305 -20.43 15.63 23.36
N SER A 306 -21.34 15.45 22.40
CA SER A 306 -21.70 14.13 21.91
C SER A 306 -20.52 13.45 21.21
N VAL A 307 -19.77 14.18 20.36
CA VAL A 307 -18.58 13.66 19.68
C VAL A 307 -17.54 13.16 20.69
N VAL A 308 -17.08 14.00 21.63
CA VAL A 308 -16.07 13.62 22.63
C VAL A 308 -16.52 12.43 23.47
N ARG A 309 -17.80 12.36 23.83
CA ARG A 309 -18.37 11.21 24.55
C ARG A 309 -18.44 9.94 23.70
N ARG A 310 -18.71 10.03 22.40
CA ARG A 310 -18.64 8.89 21.48
C ARG A 310 -17.19 8.42 21.28
N THR A 311 -16.23 9.33 21.17
CA THR A 311 -14.80 8.99 21.11
C THR A 311 -14.36 8.25 22.37
N GLY A 312 -14.80 8.69 23.56
CA GLY A 312 -14.58 7.94 24.79
C GLY A 312 -15.17 6.54 24.77
N ARG A 313 -16.44 6.38 24.35
CA ARG A 313 -17.05 5.05 24.22
C ARG A 313 -16.29 4.14 23.26
N LEU A 314 -15.87 4.65 22.09
CA LEU A 314 -15.01 3.92 21.16
C LEU A 314 -13.71 3.47 21.85
N MET A 315 -13.02 4.36 22.57
CA MET A 315 -11.78 3.97 23.26
C MET A 315 -12.01 2.88 24.29
N SER A 316 -13.13 2.90 25.01
CA SER A 316 -13.48 1.79 25.91
C SER A 316 -13.79 0.50 25.17
N GLU A 317 -14.55 0.56 24.08
CA GLU A 317 -14.94 -0.61 23.29
C GLU A 317 -13.70 -1.27 22.67
N MET A 318 -12.77 -0.46 22.15
CA MET A 318 -11.45 -0.88 21.66
C MET A 318 -10.59 -1.50 22.77
N TYR A 319 -10.68 -0.99 24.01
CA TYR A 319 -9.94 -1.54 25.17
C TYR A 319 -10.43 -2.93 25.58
N GLU A 320 -11.76 -3.14 25.59
CA GLU A 320 -12.34 -4.48 25.83
C GLU A 320 -12.03 -5.43 24.66
N SER A 321 -12.22 -4.97 23.41
CA SER A 321 -11.99 -5.76 22.20
C SER A 321 -10.56 -6.26 22.08
N GLY A 322 -9.58 -5.46 22.52
CA GLY A 322 -8.16 -5.83 22.59
C GLY A 322 -7.79 -6.83 23.69
N GLY A 323 -8.73 -7.19 24.59
CA GLY A 323 -8.46 -8.00 25.78
C GLY A 323 -7.79 -9.34 25.50
N ALA A 324 -8.19 -10.04 24.43
CA ALA A 324 -7.56 -11.30 24.04
C ALA A 324 -6.09 -11.11 23.64
N ALA A 325 -5.76 -10.11 22.82
CA ALA A 325 -4.38 -9.81 22.44
C ALA A 325 -3.52 -9.49 23.67
N PHE A 326 -4.03 -8.70 24.62
CA PHE A 326 -3.33 -8.40 25.87
C PHE A 326 -3.14 -9.65 26.76
N GLY A 327 -4.16 -10.52 26.83
CA GLY A 327 -4.09 -11.81 27.51
C GLY A 327 -3.02 -12.74 26.92
N TRP A 328 -2.90 -12.78 25.58
CA TRP A 328 -1.84 -13.52 24.89
C TRP A 328 -0.44 -13.04 25.28
N TYR A 329 -0.16 -11.73 25.22
CA TYR A 329 1.13 -11.19 25.71
C TYR A 329 1.39 -11.55 27.17
N ARG A 330 0.36 -11.50 28.03
CA ARG A 330 0.51 -11.81 29.45
C ARG A 330 0.74 -13.31 29.74
N LEU A 331 0.38 -14.20 28.81
CA LEU A 331 0.74 -15.62 28.85
C LEU A 331 2.13 -15.89 28.26
N LEU A 332 2.51 -15.15 27.20
CA LEU A 332 3.84 -15.21 26.58
C LEU A 332 4.95 -14.78 27.53
N GLU A 333 4.70 -13.82 28.42
CA GLU A 333 5.61 -13.41 29.50
C GLU A 333 5.95 -14.54 30.50
N ARG A 334 5.10 -15.58 30.61
CA ARG A 334 5.29 -16.69 31.56
C ARG A 334 5.90 -17.89 30.84
N GLU A 335 6.90 -18.51 31.47
CA GLU A 335 7.51 -19.76 30.96
C GLU A 335 6.53 -20.94 31.00
N VAL A 336 5.73 -21.03 32.08
CA VAL A 336 4.75 -22.11 32.30
C VAL A 336 3.38 -21.52 32.59
N SER A 337 2.33 -22.14 32.03
CA SER A 337 0.93 -21.88 32.36
C SER A 337 0.18 -23.19 32.52
N ALA A 338 -0.87 -23.20 33.34
CA ALA A 338 -1.88 -24.25 33.31
C ALA A 338 -2.65 -24.23 31.98
N VAL A 339 -3.29 -25.35 31.62
CA VAL A 339 -4.06 -25.52 30.37
C VAL A 339 -5.23 -24.54 30.28
N ASP A 340 -5.86 -24.23 31.41
CA ASP A 340 -6.98 -23.29 31.53
C ASP A 340 -6.53 -21.82 31.73
N ALA A 341 -5.24 -21.52 31.60
CA ALA A 341 -4.73 -20.18 31.88
C ALA A 341 -5.26 -19.11 30.93
N PHE A 342 -5.62 -19.46 29.68
CA PHE A 342 -6.27 -18.51 28.77
C PHE A 342 -7.66 -18.13 29.24
N ALA A 343 -8.52 -19.11 29.58
CA ALA A 343 -9.85 -18.85 30.13
C ALA A 343 -9.79 -17.98 31.40
N ARG A 344 -8.87 -18.27 32.34
CA ARG A 344 -8.64 -17.43 33.53
C ARG A 344 -8.08 -16.03 33.24
N GLN A 345 -7.55 -15.75 32.04
CA GLN A 345 -7.20 -14.39 31.63
C GLN A 345 -8.36 -13.67 30.94
N GLN A 346 -9.30 -14.38 30.31
CA GLN A 346 -10.56 -13.81 29.82
C GLN A 346 -11.53 -13.45 30.95
N GLU A 347 -11.51 -14.20 32.06
CA GLU A 347 -12.23 -13.86 33.29
C GLU A 347 -11.59 -12.71 34.09
N GLU A 348 -10.34 -12.33 33.79
CA GLU A 348 -9.65 -11.25 34.48
C GLU A 348 -9.99 -9.89 33.85
N ASP A 349 -10.20 -8.87 34.70
CA ASP A 349 -10.40 -7.49 34.24
C ASP A 349 -9.25 -7.04 33.31
N VAL A 350 -9.57 -6.63 32.08
CA VAL A 350 -8.57 -6.26 31.08
C VAL A 350 -7.62 -5.13 31.55
N THR A 351 -8.07 -4.22 32.41
CA THR A 351 -7.19 -3.18 32.99
C THR A 351 -6.22 -3.76 34.03
N ALA A 352 -6.56 -4.89 34.67
CA ALA A 352 -5.65 -5.65 35.53
C ALA A 352 -4.65 -6.46 34.69
N VAL A 353 -5.05 -7.00 33.52
CA VAL A 353 -4.13 -7.62 32.55
C VAL A 353 -3.13 -6.59 32.02
N VAL A 354 -3.61 -5.45 31.51
CA VAL A 354 -2.75 -4.35 31.03
C VAL A 354 -1.87 -3.78 32.13
N ALA A 355 -2.37 -3.65 33.36
CA ALA A 355 -1.57 -3.23 34.51
C ALA A 355 -0.37 -4.15 34.78
N LYS A 356 -0.46 -5.45 34.48
CA LYS A 356 0.67 -6.38 34.61
C LYS A 356 1.68 -6.16 33.49
N LEU A 357 1.22 -5.97 32.25
CA LEU A 357 2.08 -5.65 31.09
C LEU A 357 2.82 -4.31 31.27
N GLN A 358 2.16 -3.30 31.85
CA GLN A 358 2.75 -2.01 32.23
C GLN A 358 3.89 -2.11 33.24
N ASN A 359 3.95 -3.20 34.03
CA ASN A 359 5.02 -3.49 34.98
C ASN A 359 5.95 -4.64 34.50
N GLY A 360 5.77 -5.10 33.25
CA GLY A 360 6.50 -6.21 32.66
C GLY A 360 7.55 -5.78 31.62
N PRO A 361 8.17 -6.74 30.92
CA PRO A 361 9.09 -6.49 29.81
C PRO A 361 8.51 -5.62 28.69
N LEU A 362 7.19 -5.59 28.52
CA LEU A 362 6.48 -4.80 27.50
C LEU A 362 6.00 -3.43 28.00
N SER A 363 6.44 -3.00 29.18
CA SER A 363 6.07 -1.71 29.81
C SER A 363 6.19 -0.51 28.87
N ALA A 364 7.24 -0.44 28.04
CA ALA A 364 7.44 0.64 27.06
C ALA A 364 6.36 0.72 25.97
N VAL A 365 5.69 -0.39 25.65
CA VAL A 365 4.55 -0.44 24.72
C VAL A 365 3.27 -0.04 25.46
N PHE A 366 3.01 -0.65 26.62
CA PHE A 366 1.74 -0.53 27.34
C PHE A 366 1.63 0.73 28.23
N ALA A 367 2.67 1.56 28.31
CA ALA A 367 2.67 2.82 29.06
C ALA A 367 1.49 3.74 28.68
N ASP A 368 1.11 3.76 27.40
CA ASP A 368 0.03 4.60 26.86
C ASP A 368 -1.39 3.99 27.06
N ALA A 369 -1.51 2.76 27.60
CA ALA A 369 -2.79 2.07 27.78
C ALA A 369 -3.51 2.44 29.09
N GLU A 370 -3.84 3.73 29.24
CA GLU A 370 -4.40 4.29 30.47
C GLU A 370 -5.79 3.73 30.85
N ARG A 371 -5.93 3.28 32.10
CA ARG A 371 -7.14 2.57 32.58
C ARG A 371 -8.42 3.44 32.58
N PHE A 372 -8.29 4.77 32.56
CA PHE A 372 -9.47 5.64 32.52
C PHE A 372 -10.17 5.59 31.16
N LEU A 373 -9.45 5.29 30.07
CA LEU A 373 -10.01 5.25 28.70
C LEU A 373 -11.12 4.20 28.58
N ARG A 374 -11.00 3.10 29.32
CA ARG A 374 -12.04 2.08 29.49
C ARG A 374 -13.13 2.52 30.49
N ASN A 375 -12.73 2.89 31.70
CA ASN A 375 -13.69 2.96 32.80
C ASN A 375 -14.51 4.27 32.84
N ALA A 376 -13.95 5.40 32.42
CA ALA A 376 -14.63 6.71 32.51
C ALA A 376 -15.90 6.80 31.63
N PRO A 377 -15.87 6.42 30.33
CA PRO A 377 -17.01 6.61 29.42
C PRO A 377 -18.25 5.75 29.76
N ASN A 378 -18.05 4.64 30.48
CA ASN A 378 -19.10 3.68 30.84
C ASN A 378 -19.81 4.02 32.15
N HIS A 379 -19.24 4.88 32.99
CA HIS A 379 -19.84 5.32 34.23
C HIS A 379 -20.44 6.73 34.05
N GLY A 380 -21.77 6.82 33.94
CA GLY A 380 -22.44 7.97 33.28
C GLY A 380 -22.25 9.39 33.84
N ARG A 381 -21.65 9.58 35.03
CA ARG A 381 -21.23 10.90 35.56
C ARG A 381 -19.71 11.03 35.75
N SER A 382 -18.96 10.01 35.35
CA SER A 382 -17.51 9.90 35.48
C SER A 382 -16.74 10.42 34.26
N PHE A 383 -17.45 10.82 33.21
CA PHE A 383 -16.91 11.41 31.99
C PHE A 383 -17.85 12.53 31.53
N ASP A 384 -17.31 13.73 31.34
CA ASP A 384 -18.04 14.91 30.86
C ASP A 384 -17.09 15.81 30.03
N PHE A 385 -17.65 16.64 29.16
CA PHE A 385 -16.88 17.60 28.35
C PHE A 385 -17.41 19.02 28.53
N ASP A 386 -16.51 19.94 28.84
CA ASP A 386 -16.79 21.36 28.92
C ASP A 386 -16.26 22.10 27.67
N PRO A 387 -17.14 22.54 26.74
CA PRO A 387 -16.73 23.27 25.54
C PRO A 387 -16.13 24.64 25.84
N ASP A 388 -16.54 25.29 26.94
CA ASP A 388 -16.09 26.65 27.26
C ASP A 388 -14.62 26.67 27.71
N SER A 389 -14.17 25.62 28.41
CA SER A 389 -12.77 25.44 28.83
C SER A 389 -11.99 24.40 28.01
N GLN A 390 -12.61 23.76 27.01
CA GLN A 390 -12.06 22.70 26.18
C GLN A 390 -11.43 21.56 27.00
N ARG A 391 -12.14 21.11 28.04
CA ARG A 391 -11.64 20.12 29.01
C ARG A 391 -12.57 18.92 29.20
N VAL A 392 -11.94 17.75 29.30
CA VAL A 392 -12.57 16.48 29.65
C VAL A 392 -12.44 16.27 31.15
N LEU A 393 -13.57 16.10 31.84
CA LEU A 393 -13.64 15.87 33.27
C LEU A 393 -13.78 14.38 33.57
N ILE A 394 -12.81 13.81 34.28
CA ILE A 394 -12.80 12.39 34.66
C ILE A 394 -13.01 12.26 36.17
N ARG A 395 -14.09 11.58 36.59
CA ARG A 395 -14.49 11.37 37.99
C ARG A 395 -14.67 9.89 38.30
N LEU A 396 -13.57 9.16 38.43
CA LEU A 396 -13.56 7.75 38.84
C LEU A 396 -13.21 7.62 40.32
N ARG A 397 -13.59 6.50 40.98
CA ARG A 397 -13.09 6.20 42.33
C ARG A 397 -11.63 5.73 42.34
N SER A 398 -11.17 5.17 41.22
CA SER A 398 -9.83 4.59 41.03
C SER A 398 -8.83 5.56 40.39
N HIS A 399 -9.22 6.81 40.15
CA HIS A 399 -8.39 7.84 39.52
C HIS A 399 -8.78 9.19 40.13
N PRO A 400 -7.83 10.06 40.53
CA PRO A 400 -8.17 11.37 41.08
C PRO A 400 -9.03 12.18 40.10
N GLU A 401 -9.93 13.02 40.62
CA GLU A 401 -10.72 13.92 39.76
C GLU A 401 -9.77 14.82 38.99
N THR A 402 -9.73 14.64 37.67
CA THR A 402 -8.76 15.27 36.79
C THR A 402 -9.49 15.94 35.64
N ALA A 403 -9.21 17.22 35.45
CA ALA A 403 -9.56 17.95 34.23
C ALA A 403 -8.38 17.85 33.26
N ILE A 404 -8.59 17.16 32.13
CA ILE A 404 -7.59 16.98 31.08
C ILE A 404 -7.97 17.89 29.91
N GLU A 405 -7.01 18.56 29.28
CA GLU A 405 -7.26 19.35 28.08
C GLU A 405 -7.67 18.43 26.92
N LEU A 406 -8.58 18.88 26.06
CA LEU A 406 -9.14 18.05 24.98
C LEU A 406 -8.04 17.44 24.10
N ASP A 407 -7.06 18.25 23.70
CA ASP A 407 -5.88 17.84 22.94
C ASP A 407 -5.10 16.70 23.61
N ASP A 408 -4.85 16.80 24.92
CA ASP A 408 -4.12 15.77 25.67
C ASP A 408 -4.94 14.49 25.82
N TYR A 409 -6.27 14.60 25.94
CA TYR A 409 -7.17 13.45 25.95
C TYR A 409 -7.20 12.74 24.59
N VAL A 410 -7.29 13.51 23.49
CA VAL A 410 -7.25 12.99 22.11
C VAL A 410 -5.89 12.34 21.82
N ASP A 411 -4.79 12.97 22.23
CA ASP A 411 -3.45 12.41 22.05
C ASP A 411 -3.29 11.06 22.77
N ARG A 412 -3.75 10.95 24.02
CA ARG A 412 -3.77 9.69 24.79
C ARG A 412 -4.66 8.62 24.15
N ALA A 413 -5.81 9.00 23.60
CA ALA A 413 -6.69 8.08 22.87
C ALA A 413 -5.98 7.47 21.64
N PHE A 414 -5.32 8.29 20.82
CA PHE A 414 -4.51 7.79 19.70
C PHE A 414 -3.25 7.02 20.16
N ALA A 415 -2.68 7.37 21.32
CA ALA A 415 -1.58 6.61 21.94
C ALA A 415 -1.99 5.19 22.35
N PHE A 416 -3.22 5.04 22.84
CA PHE A 416 -3.81 3.74 23.11
C PHE A 416 -4.07 2.97 21.80
N LEU A 417 -4.60 3.61 20.75
CA LEU A 417 -4.79 2.97 19.43
C LEU A 417 -3.48 2.46 18.83
N GLU A 418 -2.37 3.22 18.89
CA GLU A 418 -1.04 2.73 18.51
C GLU A 418 -0.67 1.43 19.25
N THR A 419 -0.97 1.39 20.55
CA THR A 419 -0.63 0.28 21.44
C THR A 419 -1.45 -0.96 21.11
N LEU A 420 -2.76 -0.79 20.87
CA LEU A 420 -3.68 -1.84 20.46
C LEU A 420 -3.28 -2.42 19.10
N LEU A 421 -3.14 -1.58 18.08
CA LEU A 421 -2.81 -2.00 16.72
C LEU A 421 -1.43 -2.64 16.62
N ALA A 422 -0.43 -2.13 17.36
CA ALA A 422 0.90 -2.74 17.41
C ALA A 422 0.90 -4.08 18.14
N SER A 423 0.09 -4.22 19.19
CA SER A 423 -0.09 -5.48 19.91
C SER A 423 -0.69 -6.55 19.02
N ILE A 424 -1.79 -6.23 18.33
CA ILE A 424 -2.46 -7.12 17.38
C ILE A 424 -1.48 -7.57 16.28
N TRP A 425 -0.92 -6.62 15.51
CA TRP A 425 -0.03 -6.94 14.40
C TRP A 425 1.22 -7.73 14.84
N GLY A 426 1.83 -7.36 15.97
CA GLY A 426 3.01 -8.05 16.48
C GLY A 426 2.73 -9.50 16.87
N LEU A 427 1.50 -9.80 17.30
CA LEU A 427 1.05 -11.14 17.65
C LEU A 427 0.67 -11.95 16.40
N GLU A 428 -0.08 -11.36 15.47
CA GLU A 428 -0.38 -11.95 14.15
C GLU A 428 0.91 -12.38 13.44
N ASN A 429 1.89 -11.48 13.35
CA ASN A 429 3.16 -11.73 12.70
C ASN A 429 3.94 -12.89 13.36
N ALA A 430 3.90 -12.98 14.69
CA ALA A 430 4.57 -14.05 15.42
C ALA A 430 3.85 -15.40 15.25
N LEU A 431 2.52 -15.42 15.22
CA LEU A 431 1.70 -16.61 14.96
C LEU A 431 1.88 -17.11 13.52
N GLU A 432 1.88 -16.21 12.54
CA GLU A 432 2.11 -16.54 11.14
C GLU A 432 3.51 -17.15 10.92
N LEU A 433 4.55 -16.58 11.56
CA LEU A 433 5.91 -17.14 11.54
C LEU A 433 6.02 -18.50 12.26
N ALA A 434 5.10 -18.80 13.18
CA ALA A 434 4.96 -20.10 13.82
C ALA A 434 4.03 -21.07 13.07
N CYS A 435 3.54 -20.67 11.88
CA CYS A 435 2.57 -21.41 11.07
C CYS A 435 1.23 -21.71 11.79
N ILE A 436 0.79 -20.79 12.65
CA ILE A 436 -0.50 -20.84 13.35
C ILE A 436 -1.46 -19.89 12.62
N GLU A 437 -2.50 -20.43 11.99
CA GLU A 437 -3.48 -19.65 11.24
C GLU A 437 -4.48 -18.96 12.19
N VAL A 438 -4.66 -17.65 12.03
CA VAL A 438 -5.71 -16.85 12.68
C VAL A 438 -6.66 -16.36 11.61
N SER A 439 -7.60 -17.20 11.21
CA SER A 439 -8.62 -16.89 10.19
C SER A 439 -9.91 -16.38 10.83
N LEU A 440 -10.52 -15.35 10.25
CA LEU A 440 -11.92 -15.02 10.50
C LEU A 440 -12.83 -16.21 10.17
N SER A 441 -13.94 -16.36 10.89
CA SER A 441 -14.97 -17.30 10.46
C SER A 441 -15.58 -16.85 9.13
N GLU A 442 -16.17 -17.76 8.35
CA GLU A 442 -16.76 -17.41 7.05
C GLU A 442 -17.93 -16.44 7.19
N ALA A 443 -18.66 -16.51 8.32
CA ALA A 443 -19.72 -15.54 8.66
C ALA A 443 -19.14 -14.15 8.95
N ASP A 444 -18.04 -14.06 9.71
CA ASP A 444 -17.39 -12.79 10.06
C ASP A 444 -16.71 -12.16 8.84
N ALA A 445 -16.05 -12.98 8.01
CA ALA A 445 -15.44 -12.54 6.75
C ALA A 445 -16.51 -12.02 5.78
N LEU A 446 -17.65 -12.71 5.65
CA LEU A 446 -18.79 -12.25 4.86
C LEU A 446 -19.37 -10.94 5.40
N TYR A 447 -19.56 -10.84 6.72
CA TYR A 447 -20.07 -9.64 7.40
C TYR A 447 -19.16 -8.40 7.17
N LEU A 448 -17.84 -8.59 7.25
CA LEU A 448 -16.84 -7.54 6.95
C LEU A 448 -16.62 -7.31 5.43
N GLY A 449 -17.33 -8.03 4.57
CA GLY A 449 -17.27 -7.87 3.11
C GLY A 449 -16.11 -8.60 2.41
N PHE A 450 -15.32 -9.41 3.12
CA PHE A 450 -14.22 -10.23 2.61
C PHE A 450 -14.68 -11.58 2.03
N SER A 451 -15.87 -11.64 1.42
CA SER A 451 -16.30 -12.86 0.73
C SER A 451 -15.39 -13.18 -0.47
N PRO A 452 -15.18 -14.46 -0.82
CA PRO A 452 -14.43 -14.86 -2.01
C PRO A 452 -14.90 -14.17 -3.30
N LEU A 453 -16.22 -13.98 -3.45
CA LEU A 453 -16.84 -13.24 -4.54
C LEU A 453 -16.41 -11.75 -4.56
N ALA A 454 -16.48 -11.07 -3.41
CA ALA A 454 -16.09 -9.66 -3.31
C ALA A 454 -14.58 -9.46 -3.55
N LEU A 455 -13.75 -10.38 -3.06
CA LEU A 455 -12.30 -10.41 -3.32
C LEU A 455 -12.00 -10.63 -4.80
N ALA A 456 -12.69 -11.56 -5.46
CA ALA A 456 -12.58 -11.78 -6.90
C ALA A 456 -12.96 -10.53 -7.69
N ALA A 457 -14.13 -9.94 -7.40
CA ALA A 457 -14.62 -8.74 -8.06
C ALA A 457 -13.66 -7.54 -7.90
N ALA A 458 -13.07 -7.38 -6.72
CA ALA A 458 -12.11 -6.30 -6.45
C ALA A 458 -10.71 -6.56 -7.04
N THR A 459 -10.33 -7.83 -7.26
CA THR A 459 -9.01 -8.21 -7.80
C THR A 459 -8.98 -8.24 -9.33
N LEU A 460 -10.08 -8.59 -9.99
CA LEU A 460 -10.16 -8.72 -11.46
C LEU A 460 -9.64 -7.48 -12.22
N PRO A 461 -10.05 -6.23 -11.89
CA PRO A 461 -9.58 -5.02 -12.59
C PRO A 461 -8.09 -4.72 -12.46
N ARG A 462 -7.36 -5.49 -11.65
CA ARG A 462 -5.95 -5.29 -11.29
C ARG A 462 -5.03 -6.31 -11.93
N LEU A 463 -5.59 -7.47 -12.26
CA LEU A 463 -4.93 -8.53 -13.04
C LEU A 463 -5.11 -8.33 -14.55
N THR A 464 -6.02 -7.43 -14.97
CA THR A 464 -6.50 -7.33 -16.35
C THR A 464 -6.97 -5.92 -16.69
N GLU A 465 -7.02 -5.56 -17.98
CA GLU A 465 -7.62 -4.32 -18.47
C GLU A 465 -9.17 -4.44 -18.53
N MET A 466 -9.80 -4.68 -17.38
CA MET A 466 -11.23 -4.98 -17.26
C MET A 466 -11.86 -4.17 -16.12
N THR A 467 -13.11 -3.75 -16.30
CA THR A 467 -13.91 -3.11 -15.26
C THR A 467 -15.04 -4.05 -14.87
N VAL A 468 -15.14 -4.39 -13.58
CA VAL A 468 -16.33 -5.08 -13.05
C VAL A 468 -17.38 -4.02 -12.74
N GLU A 469 -18.45 -3.96 -13.54
CA GLU A 469 -19.55 -3.02 -13.35
C GLU A 469 -20.49 -3.47 -12.22
N ARG A 470 -20.76 -4.78 -12.14
CA ARG A 470 -21.60 -5.40 -11.11
C ARG A 470 -21.13 -6.83 -10.85
N PHE A 471 -21.40 -7.30 -9.64
CA PHE A 471 -21.25 -8.71 -9.29
C PHE A 471 -22.37 -9.16 -8.34
N ARG A 472 -22.73 -10.45 -8.38
CA ARG A 472 -23.68 -11.05 -7.44
C ARG A 472 -23.49 -12.57 -7.33
N ALA A 473 -23.85 -13.13 -6.19
CA ALA A 473 -24.17 -14.55 -6.05
C ALA A 473 -25.67 -14.76 -6.27
N ASP A 474 -26.04 -15.88 -6.90
CA ASP A 474 -27.41 -16.38 -6.98
C ASP A 474 -27.33 -17.91 -6.94
N GLY A 475 -27.65 -18.47 -5.77
CA GLY A 475 -27.29 -19.84 -5.41
C GLY A 475 -25.79 -20.10 -5.60
N ASP A 476 -25.48 -21.23 -6.21
CA ASP A 476 -24.11 -21.74 -6.44
C ASP A 476 -23.47 -21.14 -7.71
N THR A 477 -23.83 -19.90 -8.08
CA THR A 477 -23.33 -19.22 -9.29
C THR A 477 -22.93 -17.77 -8.99
N TRP A 478 -21.76 -17.38 -9.49
CA TRP A 478 -21.28 -15.99 -9.43
C TRP A 478 -21.38 -15.32 -10.80
N TYR A 479 -21.99 -14.15 -10.81
CA TYR A 479 -22.17 -13.30 -11.99
C TYR A 479 -21.23 -12.11 -11.87
N PHE A 480 -20.51 -11.79 -12.96
CA PHE A 480 -19.64 -10.62 -13.06
C PHE A 480 -19.98 -9.88 -14.36
N ASP A 481 -20.73 -8.78 -14.27
CA ASP A 481 -20.96 -7.90 -15.42
C ASP A 481 -19.64 -7.14 -15.66
N VAL A 482 -18.92 -7.45 -16.75
CA VAL A 482 -17.59 -6.90 -17.05
C VAL A 482 -17.54 -6.16 -18.37
N THR A 483 -16.84 -5.03 -18.38
CA THR A 483 -16.53 -4.22 -19.57
C THR A 483 -15.03 -4.21 -19.80
N THR A 484 -14.58 -4.45 -21.03
CA THR A 484 -13.14 -4.52 -21.35
C THR A 484 -12.85 -4.17 -22.81
N ALA A 485 -11.63 -3.65 -23.05
CA ALA A 485 -11.10 -3.48 -24.40
C ALA A 485 -10.46 -4.77 -24.96
N GLN A 486 -10.11 -5.73 -24.09
CA GLN A 486 -9.48 -7.00 -24.47
C GLN A 486 -10.52 -8.09 -24.70
N PRO A 487 -10.41 -8.90 -25.78
CA PRO A 487 -11.45 -9.87 -26.11
C PRO A 487 -11.14 -11.30 -25.61
N ASP A 488 -10.17 -11.49 -24.70
CA ASP A 488 -9.91 -12.78 -24.05
C ASP A 488 -10.19 -12.71 -22.54
N LEU A 489 -11.26 -13.39 -22.15
CA LEU A 489 -11.75 -13.46 -20.77
C LEU A 489 -11.59 -14.86 -20.16
N LEU A 490 -10.97 -15.80 -20.86
CA LEU A 490 -10.87 -17.19 -20.42
C LEU A 490 -9.90 -17.32 -19.24
N VAL A 491 -8.68 -16.78 -19.35
CA VAL A 491 -7.67 -16.84 -18.28
C VAL A 491 -8.13 -16.12 -16.99
N PRO A 492 -8.73 -14.92 -17.04
CA PRO A 492 -9.27 -14.27 -15.85
C PRO A 492 -10.39 -15.07 -15.18
N ALA A 493 -11.34 -15.61 -15.95
CA ALA A 493 -12.43 -16.40 -15.38
C ALA A 493 -11.94 -17.70 -14.72
N ILE A 494 -10.95 -18.36 -15.33
CA ILE A 494 -10.28 -19.53 -14.74
C ILE A 494 -9.55 -19.17 -13.45
N SER A 495 -8.97 -17.96 -13.38
CA SER A 495 -8.31 -17.48 -12.16
C SER A 495 -9.31 -17.28 -11.01
N ILE A 496 -10.51 -16.74 -11.28
CA ILE A 496 -11.61 -16.67 -10.31
C ILE A 496 -11.99 -18.08 -9.83
N ALA A 497 -12.21 -18.98 -10.78
CA ALA A 497 -12.69 -20.33 -10.52
C ALA A 497 -11.62 -21.29 -9.94
N SER A 498 -10.40 -20.77 -9.74
CA SER A 498 -9.29 -21.46 -9.07
C SER A 498 -8.96 -20.87 -7.70
N ILE A 499 -9.78 -19.92 -7.19
CA ILE A 499 -9.63 -19.37 -5.84
C ILE A 499 -9.81 -20.51 -4.82
N PRO A 500 -8.95 -20.64 -3.79
CA PRO A 500 -9.12 -21.65 -2.74
C PRO A 500 -10.51 -21.55 -2.08
N ARG A 501 -11.12 -22.72 -1.80
CA ARG A 501 -12.51 -22.88 -1.31
C ARG A 501 -13.62 -22.53 -2.33
N VAL A 502 -13.28 -22.36 -3.61
CA VAL A 502 -14.24 -22.29 -4.73
C VAL A 502 -14.13 -23.60 -5.51
N ASP A 503 -15.04 -24.57 -5.34
CA ASP A 503 -15.01 -25.82 -6.13
C ASP A 503 -15.79 -25.72 -7.45
N ALA A 504 -15.63 -24.59 -8.14
CA ALA A 504 -16.22 -24.34 -9.44
C ALA A 504 -15.92 -25.49 -10.41
N LYS A 505 -16.96 -26.11 -10.95
CA LYS A 505 -16.85 -27.19 -11.94
C LYS A 505 -16.81 -26.66 -13.37
N GLU A 506 -17.46 -25.53 -13.63
CA GLU A 506 -17.64 -24.98 -14.98
C GLU A 506 -17.63 -23.44 -15.02
N ILE A 507 -17.21 -22.86 -16.14
CA ILE A 507 -17.27 -21.41 -16.41
C ILE A 507 -18.17 -21.19 -17.62
N VAL A 508 -19.04 -20.17 -17.59
CA VAL A 508 -19.90 -19.81 -18.72
C VAL A 508 -19.51 -18.43 -19.23
N LEU A 509 -18.76 -18.37 -20.32
CA LEU A 509 -18.36 -17.10 -20.93
C LEU A 509 -19.33 -16.72 -22.05
N ARG A 510 -19.78 -15.47 -22.11
CA ARG A 510 -20.55 -14.99 -23.27
C ARG A 510 -19.59 -14.52 -24.35
N VAL A 511 -19.73 -15.08 -25.54
CA VAL A 511 -18.96 -14.66 -26.73
C VAL A 511 -19.64 -13.45 -27.38
N ALA A 512 -18.91 -12.72 -28.21
CA ALA A 512 -19.48 -11.58 -28.95
C ALA A 512 -20.70 -12.00 -29.77
N ASN A 513 -21.81 -11.28 -29.63
CA ASN A 513 -23.08 -11.52 -30.33
C ASN A 513 -23.70 -12.90 -30.05
N GLU A 514 -23.86 -13.20 -28.76
CA GLU A 514 -24.90 -14.08 -28.16
C GLU A 514 -24.60 -15.55 -27.76
N PRO A 515 -23.63 -16.31 -28.31
CA PRO A 515 -23.44 -17.69 -27.86
C PRO A 515 -22.73 -17.79 -26.49
N GLU A 516 -23.21 -18.68 -25.63
CA GLU A 516 -22.58 -19.02 -24.33
C GLU A 516 -21.59 -20.18 -24.51
N LEU A 517 -20.34 -19.95 -24.07
CA LEU A 517 -19.23 -20.89 -24.04
C LEU A 517 -19.10 -21.45 -22.61
N THR A 518 -19.51 -22.70 -22.41
CA THR A 518 -19.30 -23.43 -21.16
C THR A 518 -17.95 -24.15 -21.20
N VAL A 519 -17.11 -23.98 -20.18
CA VAL A 519 -15.77 -24.57 -20.07
C VAL A 519 -15.68 -25.42 -18.80
N SER A 520 -15.48 -26.73 -18.95
CA SER A 520 -15.28 -27.61 -17.78
C SER A 520 -13.88 -27.45 -17.19
N LEU A 521 -13.83 -27.14 -15.90
CA LEU A 521 -12.59 -26.93 -15.15
C LEU A 521 -11.87 -28.22 -14.78
N SER A 522 -12.59 -29.35 -14.76
CA SER A 522 -12.02 -30.68 -14.53
C SER A 522 -10.86 -30.97 -15.51
N SER A 523 -11.10 -30.79 -16.82
CA SER A 523 -10.10 -30.91 -17.88
C SER A 523 -9.02 -29.82 -17.83
N TRP A 524 -9.35 -28.62 -17.33
CA TRP A 524 -8.38 -27.52 -17.24
C TRP A 524 -7.35 -27.74 -16.13
N ARG A 525 -7.75 -28.27 -14.97
CA ARG A 525 -6.85 -28.61 -13.86
C ARG A 525 -5.76 -29.61 -14.30
N GLU A 526 -6.02 -30.44 -15.32
CA GLU A 526 -5.04 -31.35 -15.95
C GLU A 526 -4.05 -30.69 -16.94
N LEU A 527 -4.31 -29.46 -17.42
CA LEU A 527 -3.48 -28.75 -18.40
C LEU A 527 -2.11 -28.34 -17.84
N GLY A 528 -2.02 -28.12 -16.53
CA GLY A 528 -0.80 -27.71 -15.84
C GLY A 528 0.15 -28.85 -15.43
N VAL A 529 -0.20 -30.11 -15.71
CA VAL A 529 0.52 -31.28 -15.15
C VAL A 529 1.53 -31.85 -16.15
N GLY A 530 2.81 -31.48 -15.98
CA GLY A 530 3.96 -32.06 -16.69
C GLY A 530 4.52 -31.21 -17.82
N ASP A 531 5.74 -31.51 -18.27
CA ASP A 531 6.49 -30.70 -19.24
C ASP A 531 6.39 -31.13 -20.71
N ASP A 532 5.78 -32.27 -21.00
CA ASP A 532 5.62 -32.78 -22.37
C ASP A 532 4.74 -31.84 -23.24
N PRO A 533 5.27 -31.28 -24.34
CA PRO A 533 4.50 -30.44 -25.26
C PRO A 533 3.30 -31.17 -25.89
N ASN A 534 3.42 -32.48 -26.15
CA ASN A 534 2.32 -33.26 -26.73
C ASN A 534 1.19 -33.46 -25.70
N GLY A 535 1.55 -33.77 -24.45
CA GLY A 535 0.65 -33.77 -23.30
C GLY A 535 -0.11 -32.45 -23.13
N LYS A 536 0.58 -31.31 -23.15
CA LYS A 536 -0.04 -29.97 -23.05
C LYS A 536 -1.06 -29.73 -24.18
N MET A 537 -0.72 -30.07 -25.43
CA MET A 537 -1.64 -29.94 -26.57
C MET A 537 -2.84 -30.89 -26.47
N MET A 538 -2.63 -32.12 -25.97
CA MET A 538 -3.69 -33.10 -25.73
C MET A 538 -4.65 -32.68 -24.61
N SER A 539 -4.14 -32.05 -23.55
CA SER A 539 -4.97 -31.47 -22.49
C SER A 539 -5.78 -30.26 -23.01
N LEU A 540 -5.22 -29.42 -23.89
CA LEU A 540 -5.98 -28.34 -24.54
C LEU A 540 -7.13 -28.90 -25.40
N LEU A 541 -6.90 -29.97 -26.16
CA LEU A 541 -7.97 -30.63 -26.94
C LEU A 541 -9.00 -31.31 -26.04
N ARG A 542 -8.59 -31.83 -24.87
CA ARG A 542 -9.52 -32.35 -23.86
C ARG A 542 -10.39 -31.23 -23.28
N VAL A 543 -9.82 -30.06 -23.00
CA VAL A 543 -10.61 -28.86 -22.64
C VAL A 543 -11.59 -28.52 -23.76
N LYS A 544 -11.16 -28.45 -25.03
CA LYS A 544 -12.06 -28.20 -26.17
C LYS A 544 -13.14 -29.29 -26.35
N TRP A 545 -12.84 -30.53 -25.99
CA TRP A 545 -13.78 -31.66 -26.03
C TRP A 545 -14.86 -31.56 -24.95
N THR A 546 -14.49 -31.18 -23.73
CA THR A 546 -15.42 -31.04 -22.58
C THR A 546 -16.00 -29.64 -22.41
N SER A 547 -15.66 -28.69 -23.29
CA SER A 547 -16.26 -27.36 -23.36
C SER A 547 -17.30 -27.33 -24.47
N SER A 548 -18.38 -26.58 -24.29
CA SER A 548 -19.45 -26.42 -25.28
C SER A 548 -19.72 -24.96 -25.63
N LEU A 549 -20.15 -24.71 -26.87
CA LEU A 549 -20.67 -23.44 -27.35
C LEU A 549 -22.13 -23.70 -27.74
N GLU A 550 -23.08 -23.08 -27.04
CA GLU A 550 -24.53 -23.37 -27.17
C GLU A 550 -24.90 -24.87 -27.02
N GLY A 551 -24.11 -25.62 -26.25
CA GLY A 551 -24.29 -27.06 -26.05
C GLY A 551 -23.50 -27.96 -27.01
N GLU A 552 -23.00 -27.43 -28.14
CA GLU A 552 -22.16 -28.18 -29.08
C GLU A 552 -20.68 -28.13 -28.67
N PRO A 553 -19.94 -29.26 -28.57
CA PRO A 553 -18.59 -29.21 -28.03
C PRO A 553 -17.58 -28.51 -28.95
N VAL A 554 -16.69 -27.71 -28.35
CA VAL A 554 -15.84 -26.69 -29.00
C VAL A 554 -14.70 -27.27 -29.84
N LEU A 555 -14.39 -28.57 -29.69
CA LEU A 555 -13.42 -29.27 -30.54
C LEU A 555 -13.90 -29.34 -31.99
N THR A 556 -13.04 -28.91 -32.92
CA THR A 556 -13.29 -28.95 -34.37
C THR A 556 -12.43 -30.02 -35.07
N GLU A 557 -12.82 -30.41 -36.28
CA GLU A 557 -12.07 -31.31 -37.15
C GLU A 557 -10.65 -30.79 -37.42
N THR A 558 -10.49 -29.48 -37.65
CA THR A 558 -9.21 -28.83 -37.90
C THR A 558 -8.26 -28.91 -36.70
N ASP A 559 -8.77 -28.84 -35.47
CA ASP A 559 -7.95 -29.01 -34.25
C ASP A 559 -7.35 -30.43 -34.18
N VAL A 560 -8.16 -31.43 -34.55
CA VAL A 560 -7.75 -32.83 -34.61
C VAL A 560 -6.73 -33.05 -35.74
N GLN A 561 -6.98 -32.49 -36.93
CA GLN A 561 -6.05 -32.56 -38.06
C GLN A 561 -4.68 -31.96 -37.69
N PHE A 562 -4.65 -30.82 -36.99
CA PHE A 562 -3.39 -30.24 -36.50
C PHE A 562 -2.61 -31.19 -35.59
N LEU A 563 -3.27 -31.88 -34.64
CA LEU A 563 -2.56 -32.80 -33.77
C LEU A 563 -2.17 -34.11 -34.48
N LEU A 564 -2.96 -34.58 -35.44
CA LEU A 564 -2.59 -35.72 -36.29
C LEU A 564 -1.31 -35.44 -37.10
N LEU A 565 -1.05 -34.19 -37.49
CA LEU A 565 0.24 -33.78 -38.06
C LEU A 565 1.38 -33.85 -37.04
N ALA A 566 1.21 -33.20 -35.88
CA ALA A 566 2.24 -33.07 -34.87
C ALA A 566 2.67 -34.43 -34.29
N LEU A 567 1.70 -35.29 -33.93
CA LEU A 567 1.97 -36.67 -33.51
C LEU A 567 2.35 -37.57 -34.68
N GLY A 568 1.79 -37.32 -35.87
CA GLY A 568 2.04 -38.11 -37.07
C GLY A 568 3.52 -38.07 -37.48
N LYS A 569 4.20 -36.93 -37.32
CA LYS A 569 5.65 -36.86 -37.50
C LYS A 569 6.39 -37.86 -36.59
N GLY A 570 6.14 -37.82 -35.28
CA GLY A 570 6.76 -38.74 -34.33
C GLY A 570 6.42 -40.20 -34.64
N ALA A 571 5.17 -40.47 -35.04
CA ALA A 571 4.74 -41.80 -35.41
C ALA A 571 5.45 -42.36 -36.66
N LEU A 572 5.73 -41.51 -37.67
CA LEU A 572 6.53 -41.86 -38.85
C LEU A 572 8.02 -42.04 -38.53
N GLU A 573 8.51 -41.41 -37.46
CA GLU A 573 9.86 -41.57 -36.91
C GLU A 573 9.98 -42.78 -35.95
N GLY A 574 8.87 -43.50 -35.71
CA GLY A 574 8.83 -44.70 -34.86
C GLY A 574 8.61 -44.43 -33.36
N ASP A 575 8.25 -43.20 -32.97
CA ASP A 575 7.99 -42.85 -31.57
C ASP A 575 6.69 -43.49 -31.05
N MET A 576 6.87 -44.54 -30.26
CA MET A 576 5.81 -45.29 -29.60
C MET A 576 5.05 -44.48 -28.53
N SER A 577 5.59 -43.35 -28.04
CA SER A 577 4.89 -42.49 -27.06
C SER A 577 3.61 -41.90 -27.65
N THR A 578 3.64 -41.55 -28.94
CA THR A 578 2.52 -40.99 -29.71
C THR A 578 1.28 -41.89 -29.75
N VAL A 579 1.44 -43.21 -29.62
CA VAL A 579 0.37 -44.21 -29.77
C VAL A 579 -0.76 -44.01 -28.77
N ARG A 580 -0.46 -43.57 -27.54
CA ARG A 580 -1.49 -43.26 -26.52
C ARG A 580 -2.40 -42.12 -26.99
N HIS A 581 -1.79 -41.06 -27.49
CA HIS A 581 -2.49 -39.84 -27.90
C HIS A 581 -3.27 -40.06 -29.21
N LEU A 582 -2.67 -40.76 -30.19
CA LEU A 582 -3.35 -41.16 -31.42
C LEU A 582 -4.61 -42.01 -31.14
N ARG A 583 -4.55 -42.97 -30.20
CA ARG A 583 -5.73 -43.76 -29.79
C ARG A 583 -6.84 -42.88 -29.20
N GLN A 584 -6.50 -41.85 -28.45
CA GLN A 584 -7.46 -40.91 -27.87
C GLN A 584 -8.10 -40.02 -28.95
N ILE A 585 -7.30 -39.47 -29.87
CA ILE A 585 -7.80 -38.74 -31.05
C ILE A 585 -8.77 -39.62 -31.85
N ARG A 586 -8.40 -40.88 -32.11
CA ARG A 586 -9.26 -41.81 -32.86
C ARG A 586 -10.63 -42.00 -32.22
N SER A 587 -10.70 -42.02 -30.88
CA SER A 587 -11.99 -42.06 -30.17
C SER A 587 -12.79 -40.80 -30.46
N TRP A 588 -12.22 -39.62 -30.18
CA TRP A 588 -12.87 -38.33 -30.41
C TRP A 588 -13.33 -38.13 -31.87
N SER A 589 -12.54 -38.56 -32.85
CA SER A 589 -12.91 -38.55 -34.27
C SER A 589 -14.07 -39.49 -34.58
N ALA A 590 -14.05 -40.72 -34.04
CA ALA A 590 -15.14 -41.67 -34.25
C ALA A 590 -16.46 -41.19 -33.60
N ASP A 591 -16.37 -40.67 -32.38
CA ASP A 591 -17.49 -40.14 -31.60
C ASP A 591 -18.16 -38.92 -32.29
N ARG A 592 -17.42 -38.18 -33.13
CA ARG A 592 -17.92 -37.05 -33.94
C ARG A 592 -18.24 -37.38 -35.39
N GLY A 593 -18.02 -38.61 -35.84
CA GLY A 593 -18.19 -38.99 -37.25
C GLY A 593 -17.11 -38.48 -38.22
N TRP A 594 -15.96 -38.01 -37.71
CA TRP A 594 -14.78 -37.66 -38.50
C TRP A 594 -14.03 -38.94 -38.94
N VAL A 595 -14.65 -39.68 -39.87
CA VAL A 595 -14.19 -41.02 -40.30
C VAL A 595 -12.76 -40.99 -40.81
N ARG A 596 -12.40 -39.99 -41.63
CA ARG A 596 -11.06 -39.87 -42.23
C ARG A 596 -9.98 -39.71 -41.16
N GLU A 597 -10.22 -38.90 -40.15
CA GLU A 597 -9.30 -38.60 -39.05
C GLU A 597 -9.11 -39.85 -38.16
N ALA A 598 -10.19 -40.62 -37.92
CA ALA A 598 -10.13 -41.88 -37.19
C ALA A 598 -9.34 -42.97 -37.95
N GLU A 599 -9.52 -43.06 -39.28
CA GLU A 599 -8.74 -43.93 -40.16
C GLU A 599 -7.27 -43.50 -40.24
N LEU A 600 -7.00 -42.21 -40.41
CA LEU A 600 -5.64 -41.67 -40.46
C LEU A 600 -4.90 -41.93 -39.15
N SER A 601 -5.53 -41.71 -37.99
CA SER A 601 -4.97 -42.08 -36.69
C SER A 601 -4.63 -43.58 -36.61
N THR A 602 -5.51 -44.45 -37.10
CA THR A 602 -5.25 -45.90 -37.13
C THR A 602 -4.06 -46.26 -38.02
N ARG A 603 -3.92 -45.59 -39.17
CA ARG A 603 -2.78 -45.75 -40.08
C ARG A 603 -1.47 -45.21 -39.47
N LEU A 604 -1.49 -44.07 -38.78
CA LEU A 604 -0.34 -43.53 -38.05
C LEU A 604 0.11 -44.45 -36.90
N ILE A 605 -0.84 -45.05 -36.16
CA ILE A 605 -0.52 -46.07 -35.16
C ILE A 605 0.18 -47.29 -35.81
N ALA A 606 -0.23 -47.70 -37.01
CA ALA A 606 0.46 -48.77 -37.75
C ALA A 606 1.85 -48.34 -38.27
N ALA A 607 2.01 -47.07 -38.64
CA ALA A 607 3.28 -46.52 -39.13
C ALA A 607 4.40 -46.51 -38.08
N THR A 608 4.07 -46.44 -36.78
CA THR A 608 5.04 -46.65 -35.68
C THR A 608 5.77 -48.00 -35.76
N ARG A 609 5.22 -48.97 -36.51
CA ARG A 609 5.78 -50.30 -36.76
C ARG A 609 6.38 -50.44 -38.18
N GLY A 610 6.62 -49.34 -38.88
CA GLY A 610 7.17 -49.30 -40.24
C GLY A 610 6.16 -49.57 -41.37
N ILE A 611 4.85 -49.62 -41.08
CA ILE A 611 3.83 -49.98 -42.07
C ILE A 611 3.30 -48.72 -42.80
N GLY A 612 3.45 -48.66 -44.13
CA GLY A 612 2.79 -47.63 -44.97
C GLY A 612 3.33 -46.21 -44.82
N VAL A 613 4.55 -46.04 -44.31
CA VAL A 613 5.18 -44.75 -43.94
C VAL A 613 5.19 -43.72 -45.08
N GLU A 614 5.49 -44.14 -46.31
CA GLU A 614 5.65 -43.24 -47.46
C GLU A 614 4.33 -42.56 -47.86
N SER A 615 3.25 -43.32 -48.03
CA SER A 615 1.93 -42.77 -48.41
C SER A 615 1.30 -41.88 -47.33
N LEU A 616 1.67 -42.08 -46.07
CA LEU A 616 1.25 -41.23 -44.96
C LEU A 616 1.98 -39.89 -44.95
N ARG A 617 3.25 -39.84 -45.36
CA ARG A 617 4.03 -38.60 -45.39
C ARG A 617 3.41 -37.56 -46.32
N ASP A 618 3.01 -37.97 -47.52
CA ASP A 618 2.39 -37.07 -48.51
C ASP A 618 1.00 -36.58 -48.06
N GLU A 619 0.23 -37.43 -47.38
CA GLU A 619 -1.08 -37.04 -46.84
C GLU A 619 -0.95 -36.05 -45.67
N LEU A 620 0.04 -36.23 -44.77
CA LEU A 620 0.34 -35.24 -43.74
C LEU A 620 0.85 -33.91 -44.34
N VAL A 621 1.72 -33.94 -45.36
CA VAL A 621 2.16 -32.71 -46.05
C VAL A 621 0.98 -31.96 -46.66
N THR A 622 0.01 -32.67 -47.23
CA THR A 622 -1.21 -32.08 -47.78
C THR A 622 -2.10 -31.48 -46.69
N MET A 623 -2.28 -32.19 -45.57
CA MET A 623 -3.06 -31.72 -44.42
C MET A 623 -2.42 -30.50 -43.72
N ALA A 624 -1.08 -30.39 -43.72
CA ALA A 624 -0.35 -29.26 -43.17
C ALA A 624 -0.62 -27.92 -43.87
N ALA A 625 -1.11 -27.94 -45.12
CA ALA A 625 -1.50 -26.72 -45.84
C ALA A 625 -2.81 -26.09 -45.31
N HIS A 626 -3.60 -26.82 -44.51
CA HIS A 626 -4.93 -26.42 -44.06
C HIS A 626 -5.12 -26.45 -42.54
N ALA A 627 -4.28 -27.20 -41.81
CA ALA A 627 -4.34 -27.26 -40.36
C ALA A 627 -4.01 -25.91 -39.70
N GLN A 628 -4.74 -25.59 -38.63
CA GLN A 628 -4.54 -24.39 -37.81
C GLN A 628 -4.20 -24.79 -36.38
N VAL A 629 -3.33 -24.02 -35.72
CA VAL A 629 -3.01 -24.23 -34.30
C VAL A 629 -4.31 -24.13 -33.48
N PRO A 630 -4.65 -25.13 -32.64
CA PRO A 630 -5.84 -25.10 -31.81
C PRO A 630 -5.89 -23.85 -30.93
N LYS A 631 -7.02 -23.15 -30.97
CA LYS A 631 -7.32 -21.99 -30.12
C LYS A 631 -8.70 -22.13 -29.51
N MET A 632 -8.89 -21.59 -28.31
CA MET A 632 -10.22 -21.40 -27.74
C MET A 632 -10.94 -20.23 -28.43
N PRO A 633 -12.28 -20.22 -28.47
CA PRO A 633 -13.05 -19.07 -28.91
C PRO A 633 -12.74 -17.83 -28.06
N VAL A 634 -12.78 -16.67 -28.71
CA VAL A 634 -12.45 -15.36 -28.15
C VAL A 634 -13.70 -14.79 -27.44
N ALA A 635 -13.72 -14.79 -26.11
CA ALA A 635 -14.92 -14.50 -25.29
C ALA A 635 -14.98 -13.05 -24.78
N ARG A 636 -16.19 -12.44 -24.74
CA ARG A 636 -16.38 -11.00 -24.48
C ARG A 636 -17.21 -10.61 -23.23
N ALA A 637 -17.76 -11.57 -22.47
CA ALA A 637 -18.15 -11.33 -21.06
C ALA A 637 -17.98 -12.61 -20.20
N ILE A 638 -17.89 -12.45 -18.87
CA ILE A 638 -17.67 -13.54 -17.89
C ILE A 638 -18.96 -13.87 -17.10
N ARG A 639 -19.25 -15.15 -16.93
CA ARG A 639 -20.09 -15.69 -15.85
C ARG A 639 -19.40 -16.96 -15.32
N VAL A 640 -19.47 -17.20 -14.01
CA VAL A 640 -18.75 -18.32 -13.37
C VAL A 640 -19.78 -19.16 -12.61
N LEU A 641 -19.95 -20.43 -12.98
CA LEU A 641 -20.72 -21.39 -12.17
C LEU A 641 -19.77 -21.91 -11.07
N VAL A 642 -20.22 -22.05 -9.83
CA VAL A 642 -19.30 -21.96 -8.67
C VAL A 642 -19.32 -23.14 -7.70
N ASP A 643 -20.43 -23.87 -7.57
CA ASP A 643 -20.51 -25.08 -6.73
C ASP A 643 -20.03 -24.83 -5.28
N LEU A 644 -20.77 -24.00 -4.52
CA LEU A 644 -20.45 -23.64 -3.13
C LEU A 644 -20.56 -24.82 -2.14
#